data_AF-A0A7C4F938-F1
#
_entry.id   AF-A0A7C4F938-F1
#
_cell.length_a   1.000
_cell.length_b   1.000
_cell.length_c   1.000
_cell.angle_alpha   90.00
_cell.angle_beta   90.00
_cell.angle_gamma   90.00
#
_symmetry.space_group_name_H-M   'P 1'
#
loop_
_entity.id
_entity.type
_entity.pdbx_description
1 polymer ?
#
loop_
_entity_poly.entity_id
_entity_poly.type
_entity_poly.pdbx_seq_one_letter_code
_entity_poly.pdbx_strand_id
1 'polypeptide(L)'
;MMRKIKVTEKITSIAIMLFLMLCIFAQCLTNASAWGNGSGSNSTYPYYGIHDIIADIAYKTLKNYNSTYVQYITNWYMQNSSDFENSFNAGSSSPSAHDNYLAYTDDPDSSIQDWDNHLYYVHVGSSKGAPGRVAQLYNYLVSNLTWYLKNGTQKWCKEEHYAAYYAGILSHYLVDMTQYGHTDHTEKDHSHPSYDPEGTTYHDYYESANWGTQGLSAIISALNAQSYTISQISDAYNLTVNLAKWVNAHNGTTASFKDTDGSNYTLGSTYVYMLTRFVSQYDAGTTYNGMRGYDTVLWNLTVQHLRAAVENFTSVLYSAYKQALQNAGNTTTPVISNVAVSGITASGATINWTTNVASSSIVEYGTTTSYGRNATGASGVTAHSVTLSGLSASTTYHFRVKSANTAGNTATSSDYTFTTSANASDVVSLTDGVAKTGSISAAKDAKNYSLVVPAGKTQLKVELTGPSGTDFDLYAKLGAKPTTSAYDYRSIGSTSNETITVTNPSAGTWYFMVYSYSGSGTFTIKATTSTSQTNVTQLTDGVATTGSLSGTGNGKYYSITIPSGKAQLKVELTGPSGADFDLYVKLGSTPTTSTYNYSGTTSSASETISIANPAAGTWYIYVYSYSGSGNFTIKASTSTTTDSGQLSDGVAKTGSLSDTGQKAYFYITIPSGKSQFKIELTGPSGTDFDLYVKLGSTPSTSSYDYRSIGSTSTETITINSPSAGTWYIMVYSHSGSGSFTIKASTSS
;
A
#
# COMPACT_ATOMS: atom_id res chain seq x y z
N MET A 1 68.11 -86.62 2.82
CA MET A 1 68.54 -85.41 2.10
C MET A 1 67.30 -84.53 1.95
N MET A 2 67.32 -83.35 2.61
CA MET A 2 66.36 -82.22 2.53
C MET A 2 64.87 -82.45 2.83
N ARG A 3 64.10 -81.50 3.34
CA ARG A 3 64.19 -80.54 4.46
C ARG A 3 62.76 -79.95 4.59
N LYS A 4 62.13 -80.10 5.77
CA LYS A 4 61.09 -79.27 6.44
C LYS A 4 60.21 -78.28 5.62
N ILE A 5 58.89 -78.30 5.87
CA ILE A 5 57.99 -77.22 6.43
C ILE A 5 56.63 -77.90 6.75
N LYS A 6 56.27 -78.17 8.01
CA LYS A 6 55.49 -77.39 9.02
C LYS A 6 54.07 -76.92 8.62
N VAL A 7 53.07 -77.63 9.19
CA VAL A 7 51.82 -77.19 9.85
C VAL A 7 51.02 -76.02 9.23
N THR A 8 49.80 -76.31 8.79
CA THR A 8 48.47 -75.80 9.23
C THR A 8 47.53 -75.85 8.01
N GLU A 9 46.29 -76.37 8.16
CA GLU A 9 45.10 -76.23 7.28
C GLU A 9 44.37 -77.57 7.16
N LYS A 10 43.50 -77.88 8.12
CA LYS A 10 42.52 -78.97 7.96
C LYS A 10 41.22 -78.78 8.77
N ILE A 11 40.86 -77.52 9.04
CA ILE A 11 39.57 -77.13 9.64
C ILE A 11 38.82 -76.10 8.75
N THR A 12 39.37 -75.69 7.60
CA THR A 12 38.84 -74.59 6.79
C THR A 12 38.13 -74.97 5.49
N SER A 13 37.98 -76.25 5.12
CA SER A 13 37.33 -76.62 3.84
C SER A 13 35.88 -77.11 3.93
N ILE A 14 35.38 -77.49 5.11
CA ILE A 14 33.96 -77.92 5.26
C ILE A 14 33.08 -76.79 5.77
N ALA A 15 33.63 -75.86 6.58
CA ALA A 15 32.92 -74.67 7.02
C ALA A 15 32.79 -73.61 5.90
N ILE A 16 33.76 -73.50 4.99
CA ILE A 16 33.72 -72.52 3.90
C ILE A 16 32.75 -72.98 2.79
N MET A 17 32.61 -74.27 2.54
CA MET A 17 31.67 -74.78 1.52
C MET A 17 30.21 -74.78 1.98
N LEU A 18 29.94 -74.94 3.29
CA LEU A 18 28.59 -74.75 3.84
C LEU A 18 28.23 -73.27 4.04
N PHE A 19 29.20 -72.39 4.31
CA PHE A 19 28.96 -70.94 4.41
C PHE A 19 28.78 -70.27 3.03
N LEU A 20 29.41 -70.81 1.97
CA LEU A 20 29.13 -70.43 0.58
C LEU A 20 27.78 -70.95 0.05
N MET A 21 27.18 -71.95 0.71
CA MET A 21 25.83 -72.43 0.39
C MET A 21 24.72 -71.84 1.28
N LEU A 22 25.06 -71.14 2.37
CA LEU A 22 24.10 -70.52 3.30
C LEU A 22 24.10 -68.98 3.31
N CYS A 23 25.00 -68.32 2.57
CA CYS A 23 25.07 -66.86 2.52
C CYS A 23 25.00 -66.26 1.10
N ILE A 24 24.60 -67.05 0.10
CA ILE A 24 24.39 -66.60 -1.27
C ILE A 24 23.00 -67.11 -1.70
N PHE A 25 22.03 -66.19 -1.72
CA PHE A 25 20.68 -66.29 -2.30
C PHE A 25 19.62 -67.19 -1.64
N ALA A 26 19.47 -67.12 -0.32
CA ALA A 26 18.23 -67.54 0.35
C ALA A 26 17.61 -66.38 1.15
N GLN A 27 17.45 -65.23 0.50
CA GLN A 27 16.27 -64.40 0.71
C GLN A 27 15.55 -64.41 -0.64
N CYS A 28 14.53 -65.26 -0.70
CA CYS A 28 13.46 -65.20 -1.68
C CYS A 28 12.87 -63.78 -1.56
N LEU A 29 13.39 -62.86 -2.37
CA LEU A 29 12.85 -61.51 -2.52
C LEU A 29 11.52 -61.70 -3.25
N THR A 30 10.43 -61.60 -2.52
CA THR A 30 9.11 -61.45 -3.11
C THR A 30 9.15 -60.25 -4.06
N ASN A 31 9.01 -60.54 -5.36
CA ASN A 31 8.70 -59.69 -6.52
C ASN A 31 8.43 -58.21 -6.20
N ALA A 32 9.50 -57.44 -6.00
CA ALA A 32 9.44 -55.99 -5.87
C ALA A 32 10.12 -55.39 -7.10
N SER A 33 9.32 -54.86 -8.03
CA SER A 33 9.80 -53.99 -9.12
C SER A 33 10.12 -52.64 -8.50
N ALA A 34 11.40 -52.34 -8.32
CA ALA A 34 11.80 -51.07 -7.71
C ALA A 34 11.61 -49.87 -8.67
N TRP A 35 11.37 -50.16 -9.95
CA TRP A 35 10.93 -49.18 -10.93
C TRP A 35 9.44 -48.84 -10.76
N GLY A 36 8.60 -49.88 -10.66
CA GLY A 36 7.18 -49.91 -10.29
C GLY A 36 6.93 -49.66 -8.79
N ASN A 37 6.32 -50.63 -8.13
CA ASN A 37 5.73 -50.58 -6.78
C ASN A 37 6.73 -50.49 -5.60
N GLY A 38 8.00 -50.17 -5.87
CA GLY A 38 9.08 -50.17 -4.88
C GLY A 38 9.28 -51.53 -4.19
N SER A 39 9.95 -51.55 -3.03
CA SER A 39 10.05 -52.75 -2.19
C SER A 39 9.60 -52.46 -0.77
N GLY A 40 8.65 -53.26 -0.26
CA GLY A 40 8.23 -53.23 1.15
C GLY A 40 9.32 -53.57 2.16
N SER A 41 10.44 -54.13 1.67
CA SER A 41 11.62 -54.44 2.49
C SER A 41 12.57 -53.25 2.70
N ASN A 42 12.37 -52.12 2.00
CA ASN A 42 13.19 -50.92 2.15
C ASN A 42 12.75 -50.11 3.37
N SER A 43 13.58 -50.09 4.42
CA SER A 43 13.25 -49.42 5.69
C SER A 43 13.12 -47.89 5.60
N THR A 44 13.67 -47.28 4.55
CA THR A 44 13.71 -45.82 4.38
C THR A 44 12.65 -45.33 3.39
N TYR A 45 12.36 -46.15 2.37
CA TYR A 45 11.45 -45.84 1.27
C TYR A 45 10.57 -47.07 0.97
N PRO A 46 9.71 -47.50 1.92
CA PRO A 46 8.89 -48.69 1.73
C PRO A 46 7.89 -48.43 0.61
N TYR A 47 7.86 -49.31 -0.40
CA TYR A 47 6.93 -49.22 -1.55
C TYR A 47 7.01 -47.90 -2.34
N TYR A 48 8.20 -47.32 -2.41
CA TYR A 48 8.42 -46.03 -3.09
C TYR A 48 9.47 -46.22 -4.19
N GLY A 49 9.03 -46.29 -5.44
CA GLY A 49 9.80 -46.63 -6.63
C GLY A 49 10.22 -45.43 -7.48
N ILE A 50 10.62 -45.69 -8.73
CA ILE A 50 11.04 -44.64 -9.66
C ILE A 50 9.83 -43.82 -10.14
N HIS A 51 8.67 -44.44 -10.40
CA HIS A 51 7.46 -43.69 -10.78
C HIS A 51 7.06 -42.68 -9.71
N ASP A 52 7.09 -43.08 -8.44
CA ASP A 52 6.84 -42.19 -7.30
C ASP A 52 7.83 -41.02 -7.25
N ILE A 53 9.12 -41.30 -7.42
CA ILE A 53 10.17 -40.27 -7.39
C ILE A 53 9.92 -39.23 -8.47
N ILE A 54 9.61 -39.66 -9.70
CA ILE A 54 9.34 -38.73 -10.79
C ILE A 54 8.06 -37.93 -10.52
N ALA A 55 7.01 -38.58 -10.05
CA ALA A 55 5.75 -37.93 -9.73
C ALA A 55 5.89 -36.91 -8.59
N ASP A 56 6.59 -37.26 -7.53
CA ASP A 56 6.89 -36.40 -6.39
C ASP A 56 7.73 -35.18 -6.78
N ILE A 57 8.81 -35.37 -7.54
CA ILE A 57 9.65 -34.26 -7.98
C ILE A 57 8.88 -33.36 -8.95
N ALA A 58 8.08 -33.91 -9.87
CA ALA A 58 7.24 -33.11 -10.77
C ALA A 58 6.19 -32.30 -10.00
N TYR A 59 5.51 -32.92 -9.02
CA TYR A 59 4.59 -32.26 -8.11
C TYR A 59 5.27 -31.11 -7.36
N LYS A 60 6.40 -31.36 -6.71
CA LYS A 60 7.16 -30.35 -5.95
C LYS A 60 7.65 -29.22 -6.85
N THR A 61 8.13 -29.54 -8.05
CA THR A 61 8.58 -28.56 -9.05
C THR A 61 7.43 -27.65 -9.45
N LEU A 62 6.28 -28.21 -9.82
CA LEU A 62 5.12 -27.41 -10.22
C LEU A 62 4.49 -26.65 -9.04
N LYS A 63 4.49 -27.22 -7.84
CA LYS A 63 4.03 -26.55 -6.61
C LYS A 63 4.86 -25.30 -6.30
N ASN A 64 6.19 -25.41 -6.42
CA ASN A 64 7.11 -24.30 -6.21
C ASN A 64 6.97 -23.23 -7.30
N TYR A 65 6.63 -23.63 -8.53
CA TYR A 65 6.33 -22.71 -9.62
C TYR A 65 5.02 -21.95 -9.37
N ASN A 66 3.94 -22.67 -9.04
CA ASN A 66 2.66 -22.10 -8.63
C ASN A 66 1.80 -23.18 -7.94
N SER A 67 1.59 -23.04 -6.63
CA SER A 67 0.87 -24.04 -5.84
C SER A 67 -0.58 -24.26 -6.28
N THR A 68 -1.20 -23.28 -6.94
CA THR A 68 -2.56 -23.41 -7.46
C THR A 68 -2.67 -24.50 -8.53
N TYR A 69 -1.64 -24.71 -9.36
CA TYR A 69 -1.68 -25.68 -10.47
C TYR A 69 -1.73 -27.13 -10.02
N VAL A 70 -1.38 -27.41 -8.77
CA VAL A 70 -1.34 -28.75 -8.20
C VAL A 70 -2.17 -28.85 -6.93
N GLN A 71 -3.14 -27.96 -6.72
CA GLN A 71 -3.97 -27.99 -5.50
C GLN A 71 -4.78 -29.30 -5.40
N TYR A 72 -5.30 -29.79 -6.54
CA TYR A 72 -6.00 -31.07 -6.62
C TYR A 72 -5.12 -32.25 -6.20
N ILE A 73 -3.85 -32.27 -6.63
CA ILE A 73 -2.85 -33.25 -6.18
C ILE A 73 -2.51 -33.05 -4.71
N THR A 74 -2.31 -31.80 -4.27
CA THR A 74 -1.91 -31.47 -2.89
C THR A 74 -2.90 -32.01 -1.86
N ASN A 75 -4.19 -31.98 -2.18
CA ASN A 75 -5.21 -32.55 -1.32
C ASN A 75 -5.08 -34.08 -1.26
N TRP A 76 -4.71 -34.73 -2.35
CA TRP A 76 -4.54 -36.19 -2.44
C TRP A 76 -3.09 -36.68 -2.31
N TYR A 77 -2.18 -35.88 -1.76
CA TYR A 77 -0.75 -36.20 -1.69
C TYR A 77 -0.34 -36.74 -0.32
N MET A 78 0.37 -37.86 -0.28
CA MET A 78 1.02 -38.41 0.92
C MET A 78 2.41 -38.94 0.57
N GLN A 79 3.43 -38.59 1.35
CA GLN A 79 4.81 -38.99 1.06
C GLN A 79 5.16 -40.42 1.52
N ASN A 80 4.42 -40.96 2.49
CA ASN A 80 4.61 -42.32 3.00
C ASN A 80 3.43 -43.19 2.55
N SER A 81 3.22 -43.29 1.23
CA SER A 81 2.30 -44.26 0.66
C SER A 81 2.84 -45.68 0.87
N SER A 82 1.95 -46.64 1.12
CA SER A 82 2.29 -48.06 1.13
C SER A 82 1.42 -48.72 0.10
N ASP A 83 2.02 -49.24 -0.97
CA ASP A 83 1.29 -49.70 -2.14
C ASP A 83 1.07 -51.23 -2.10
N PHE A 84 0.02 -51.66 -1.41
CA PHE A 84 -0.45 -53.03 -1.47
C PHE A 84 -1.98 -53.03 -1.58
N GLU A 85 -2.53 -53.70 -2.60
CA GLU A 85 -3.97 -53.80 -2.94
C GLU A 85 -4.59 -52.54 -3.61
N ASN A 86 -5.83 -52.66 -4.11
CA ASN A 86 -6.55 -51.63 -4.87
C ASN A 86 -6.34 -50.21 -4.31
N SER A 87 -5.48 -49.43 -4.98
CA SER A 87 -5.11 -48.09 -4.52
C SER A 87 -6.29 -47.12 -4.68
N PHE A 88 -7.16 -47.31 -5.67
CA PHE A 88 -8.27 -46.41 -5.94
C PHE A 88 -9.59 -46.81 -5.28
N ASN A 89 -10.10 -45.98 -4.36
CA ASN A 89 -11.44 -46.12 -3.78
C ASN A 89 -12.33 -44.90 -4.05
N ALA A 90 -13.21 -44.99 -5.06
CA ALA A 90 -14.10 -43.88 -5.45
C ALA A 90 -15.06 -43.38 -4.34
N GLY A 91 -15.24 -44.12 -3.24
CA GLY A 91 -16.03 -43.70 -2.07
C GLY A 91 -15.22 -42.96 -1.01
N SER A 92 -13.90 -42.85 -1.20
CA SER A 92 -13.00 -42.15 -0.29
C SER A 92 -13.23 -40.64 -0.32
N SER A 93 -13.00 -40.00 0.83
CA SER A 93 -13.17 -38.55 1.02
C SER A 93 -11.89 -37.87 1.53
N SER A 94 -10.78 -38.60 1.59
CA SER A 94 -9.48 -38.09 2.00
C SER A 94 -8.39 -39.10 1.63
N PRO A 95 -7.14 -38.67 1.38
CA PRO A 95 -6.07 -39.59 1.02
C PRO A 95 -5.76 -40.58 2.15
N SER A 96 -5.34 -41.78 1.77
CA SER A 96 -4.81 -42.80 2.68
C SER A 96 -3.47 -43.33 2.16
N ALA A 97 -2.81 -44.21 2.91
CA ALA A 97 -1.54 -44.81 2.48
C ALA A 97 -1.65 -45.55 1.13
N HIS A 98 -2.84 -46.06 0.80
CA HIS A 98 -3.12 -46.78 -0.44
C HIS A 98 -3.86 -45.90 -1.47
N ASP A 99 -4.68 -44.94 -1.03
CA ASP A 99 -5.53 -44.13 -1.91
C ASP A 99 -5.03 -42.68 -1.94
N ASN A 100 -3.93 -42.46 -2.66
CA ASN A 100 -3.29 -41.15 -2.81
C ASN A 100 -2.48 -41.07 -4.12
N TYR A 101 -2.12 -39.85 -4.51
CA TYR A 101 -1.44 -39.51 -5.76
C TYR A 101 -0.20 -40.37 -6.09
N LEU A 102 0.62 -40.69 -5.09
CA LEU A 102 1.85 -41.46 -5.30
C LEU A 102 1.54 -42.96 -5.45
N ALA A 103 0.66 -43.51 -4.60
CA ALA A 103 0.20 -44.90 -4.74
C ALA A 103 -0.47 -45.18 -6.10
N TYR A 104 -1.16 -44.18 -6.69
CA TYR A 104 -1.74 -44.33 -8.02
C TYR A 104 -0.68 -44.49 -9.12
N THR A 105 0.59 -44.20 -8.87
CA THR A 105 1.64 -44.39 -9.87
C THR A 105 1.98 -45.86 -10.10
N ASP A 106 1.54 -46.75 -9.21
CA ASP A 106 1.86 -48.19 -9.25
C ASP A 106 0.70 -49.05 -9.79
N ASP A 107 -0.51 -48.49 -9.81
CA ASP A 107 -1.73 -49.15 -10.27
C ASP A 107 -1.64 -49.84 -11.64
N PRO A 108 -0.96 -49.27 -12.66
CA PRO A 108 -0.81 -49.92 -13.96
C PRO A 108 -0.18 -51.32 -13.89
N ASP A 109 0.81 -51.52 -13.01
CA ASP A 109 1.53 -52.79 -12.81
C ASP A 109 0.84 -53.72 -11.81
N SER A 110 0.09 -53.16 -10.85
CA SER A 110 -0.47 -53.92 -9.73
C SER A 110 -1.95 -54.28 -9.94
N SER A 111 -2.83 -53.29 -9.89
CA SER A 111 -4.28 -53.45 -9.81
C SER A 111 -4.96 -53.49 -11.18
N ILE A 112 -4.42 -52.77 -12.17
CA ILE A 112 -4.96 -52.69 -13.53
C ILE A 112 -4.35 -53.76 -14.44
N GLN A 113 -3.04 -54.03 -14.30
CA GLN A 113 -2.27 -54.99 -15.12
C GLN A 113 -2.40 -54.71 -16.63
N ASP A 114 -2.15 -53.45 -17.00
CA ASP A 114 -2.39 -52.91 -18.35
C ASP A 114 -1.19 -53.09 -19.29
N TRP A 115 -0.62 -54.29 -19.35
CA TRP A 115 0.71 -54.60 -19.94
C TRP A 115 0.91 -54.09 -21.38
N ASP A 116 -0.13 -54.11 -22.21
CA ASP A 116 -0.04 -53.63 -23.59
C ASP A 116 0.20 -52.11 -23.69
N ASN A 117 -0.08 -51.36 -22.60
CA ASN A 117 0.07 -49.91 -22.53
C ASN A 117 1.38 -49.40 -21.94
N HIS A 118 2.30 -50.27 -21.54
CA HIS A 118 3.64 -49.88 -21.03
C HIS A 118 4.67 -49.70 -22.14
N LEU A 119 4.34 -50.13 -23.36
CA LEU A 119 5.30 -50.26 -24.45
C LEU A 119 4.99 -49.27 -25.58
N TYR A 120 6.02 -48.76 -26.24
CA TYR A 120 5.93 -48.06 -27.51
C TYR A 120 7.13 -48.38 -28.38
N TYR A 121 6.95 -49.26 -29.35
CA TYR A 121 8.04 -49.67 -30.22
C TYR A 121 8.31 -48.65 -31.32
N VAL A 122 9.45 -47.97 -31.24
CA VAL A 122 9.83 -46.90 -32.15
C VAL A 122 10.04 -47.41 -33.58
N HIS A 123 10.53 -48.65 -33.77
CA HIS A 123 11.03 -49.11 -35.07
C HIS A 123 10.23 -50.24 -35.75
N VAL A 124 9.33 -50.97 -35.06
CA VAL A 124 8.65 -52.16 -35.63
C VAL A 124 7.23 -51.93 -36.18
N GLY A 125 6.82 -50.69 -36.41
CA GLY A 125 5.58 -50.38 -37.17
C GLY A 125 4.26 -50.78 -36.51
N SER A 126 4.26 -51.38 -35.32
CA SER A 126 3.06 -51.58 -34.49
C SER A 126 3.04 -50.54 -33.37
N SER A 127 2.13 -49.57 -33.46
CA SER A 127 1.88 -48.61 -32.38
C SER A 127 1.08 -49.26 -31.26
N LYS A 128 1.76 -49.96 -30.34
CA LYS A 128 1.18 -50.27 -29.04
C LYS A 128 1.34 -49.08 -28.10
N GLY A 129 0.33 -48.90 -27.24
CA GLY A 129 0.52 -48.78 -25.80
C GLY A 129 0.58 -47.40 -25.16
N ALA A 130 1.77 -46.91 -24.84
CA ALA A 130 1.90 -45.79 -23.92
C ALA A 130 1.40 -44.42 -24.45
N PRO A 131 1.75 -43.96 -25.67
CA PRO A 131 1.33 -42.62 -26.12
C PRO A 131 -0.18 -42.43 -26.21
N GLY A 132 -0.89 -43.46 -26.69
CA GLY A 132 -2.36 -43.46 -26.74
C GLY A 132 -2.97 -43.42 -25.35
N ARG A 133 -2.43 -44.23 -24.43
CA ARG A 133 -2.87 -44.28 -23.03
C ARG A 133 -2.61 -42.97 -22.30
N VAL A 134 -1.41 -42.39 -22.43
CA VAL A 134 -1.07 -41.08 -21.87
C VAL A 134 -2.02 -39.99 -22.37
N ALA A 135 -2.31 -39.96 -23.68
CA ALA A 135 -3.25 -38.99 -24.24
C ALA A 135 -4.69 -39.18 -23.73
N GLN A 136 -5.14 -40.43 -23.57
CA GLN A 136 -6.44 -40.74 -22.98
C GLN A 136 -6.54 -40.26 -21.52
N LEU A 137 -5.53 -40.59 -20.72
CA LEU A 137 -5.45 -40.20 -19.30
C LEU A 137 -5.35 -38.68 -19.15
N TYR A 138 -4.60 -38.01 -20.04
CA TYR A 138 -4.53 -36.55 -20.09
C TYR A 138 -5.92 -35.94 -20.30
N ASN A 139 -6.72 -36.49 -21.21
CA ASN A 139 -8.08 -36.02 -21.45
C ASN A 139 -9.01 -36.26 -20.24
N TYR A 140 -8.88 -37.40 -19.55
CA TYR A 140 -9.62 -37.66 -18.32
C TYR A 140 -9.22 -36.72 -17.18
N LEU A 141 -7.93 -36.48 -17.02
CA LEU A 141 -7.39 -35.48 -16.10
C LEU A 141 -7.97 -34.09 -16.39
N VAL A 142 -7.88 -33.62 -17.64
CA VAL A 142 -8.41 -32.32 -18.07
C VAL A 142 -9.91 -32.21 -17.81
N SER A 143 -10.68 -33.26 -18.12
CA SER A 143 -12.14 -33.26 -17.95
C SER A 143 -12.55 -33.12 -16.48
N ASN A 144 -11.95 -33.93 -15.59
CA ASN A 144 -12.22 -33.88 -14.15
C ASN A 144 -11.73 -32.57 -13.53
N LEU A 145 -10.56 -32.08 -13.93
CA LEU A 145 -10.08 -30.75 -13.52
C LEU A 145 -11.00 -29.63 -14.01
N THR A 146 -11.54 -29.73 -15.22
CA THR A 146 -12.46 -28.71 -15.76
C THR A 146 -13.69 -28.61 -14.85
N TRP A 147 -14.26 -29.75 -14.46
CA TRP A 147 -15.38 -29.78 -13.53
C TRP A 147 -14.99 -29.22 -12.17
N TYR A 148 -13.86 -29.67 -11.60
CA TYR A 148 -13.36 -29.22 -10.30
C TYR A 148 -13.18 -27.70 -10.25
N LEU A 149 -12.58 -27.12 -11.29
CA LEU A 149 -12.34 -25.68 -11.41
C LEU A 149 -13.64 -24.90 -11.62
N LYS A 150 -14.56 -25.41 -12.43
CA LYS A 150 -15.87 -24.78 -12.70
C LYS A 150 -16.75 -24.72 -11.45
N ASN A 151 -16.62 -25.70 -10.55
CA ASN A 151 -17.45 -25.82 -9.35
C ASN A 151 -16.75 -25.32 -8.07
N GLY A 152 -15.81 -24.38 -8.21
CA GLY A 152 -15.24 -23.66 -7.06
C GLY A 152 -14.21 -24.44 -6.24
N THR A 153 -13.54 -25.43 -6.83
CA THR A 153 -12.45 -26.21 -6.21
C THR A 153 -12.86 -26.87 -4.88
N GLN A 154 -14.04 -27.51 -4.87
CA GLN A 154 -14.54 -28.21 -3.68
C GLN A 154 -13.57 -29.30 -3.25
N LYS A 155 -13.03 -29.15 -2.04
CA LYS A 155 -12.15 -30.15 -1.43
C LYS A 155 -12.88 -31.48 -1.24
N TRP A 156 -12.20 -32.59 -1.54
CA TRP A 156 -12.67 -33.97 -1.37
C TRP A 156 -13.85 -34.37 -2.25
N CYS A 157 -14.09 -33.64 -3.34
CA CYS A 157 -15.05 -34.08 -4.33
C CYS A 157 -14.48 -35.22 -5.19
N LYS A 158 -15.39 -35.99 -5.78
CA LYS A 158 -15.07 -37.15 -6.63
C LYS A 158 -14.20 -36.77 -7.83
N GLU A 159 -14.44 -35.60 -8.42
CA GLU A 159 -13.68 -35.10 -9.58
C GLU A 159 -12.27 -34.64 -9.20
N GLU A 160 -12.06 -34.12 -7.99
CA GLU A 160 -10.73 -33.83 -7.47
C GLU A 160 -9.93 -35.12 -7.28
N HIS A 161 -10.56 -36.15 -6.71
CA HIS A 161 -9.97 -37.48 -6.54
C HIS A 161 -9.59 -38.10 -7.87
N TYR A 162 -10.52 -38.14 -8.83
CA TYR A 162 -10.23 -38.64 -10.18
C TYR A 162 -9.14 -37.86 -10.88
N ALA A 163 -9.10 -36.53 -10.74
CA ALA A 163 -8.01 -35.74 -11.31
C ALA A 163 -6.66 -36.16 -10.70
N ALA A 164 -6.56 -36.31 -9.38
CA ALA A 164 -5.33 -36.80 -8.75
C ALA A 164 -4.98 -38.23 -9.19
N TYR A 165 -5.98 -39.10 -9.31
CA TYR A 165 -5.86 -40.47 -9.81
C TYR A 165 -5.28 -40.51 -11.22
N TYR A 166 -5.92 -39.84 -12.17
CA TYR A 166 -5.47 -39.80 -13.56
C TYR A 166 -4.10 -39.14 -13.71
N ALA A 167 -3.75 -38.17 -12.86
CA ALA A 167 -2.40 -37.61 -12.85
C ALA A 167 -1.36 -38.64 -12.39
N GLY A 168 -1.66 -39.45 -11.37
CA GLY A 168 -0.77 -40.50 -10.87
C GLY A 168 -0.52 -41.59 -11.91
N ILE A 169 -1.58 -42.24 -12.41
CA ILE A 169 -1.43 -43.31 -13.43
C ILE A 169 -0.85 -42.79 -14.75
N LEU A 170 -1.05 -41.52 -15.09
CA LEU A 170 -0.41 -40.93 -16.28
C LEU A 170 1.11 -40.85 -16.12
N SER A 171 1.60 -40.53 -14.92
CA SER A 171 3.04 -40.48 -14.63
C SER A 171 3.71 -41.81 -15.00
N HIS A 172 3.06 -42.93 -14.65
CA HIS A 172 3.56 -44.27 -14.89
C HIS A 172 3.94 -44.51 -16.35
N TYR A 173 2.95 -44.47 -17.25
CA TYR A 173 3.15 -44.75 -18.68
C TYR A 173 4.09 -43.75 -19.36
N LEU A 174 4.19 -42.52 -18.84
CA LEU A 174 5.12 -41.52 -19.38
C LEU A 174 6.57 -41.84 -18.95
N VAL A 175 6.76 -42.32 -17.72
CA VAL A 175 8.08 -42.70 -17.18
C VAL A 175 8.61 -43.96 -17.84
N ASP A 176 7.75 -44.93 -18.18
CA ASP A 176 8.13 -46.11 -18.98
C ASP A 176 8.90 -45.71 -20.25
N MET A 177 8.46 -44.64 -20.91
CA MET A 177 9.10 -44.14 -22.14
C MET A 177 10.52 -43.61 -21.93
N THR A 178 11.02 -43.60 -20.70
CA THR A 178 12.39 -43.22 -20.32
C THR A 178 13.32 -44.40 -20.07
N GLN A 179 12.89 -45.60 -20.46
CA GLN A 179 13.67 -46.82 -20.40
C GLN A 179 13.84 -47.45 -21.76
N TYR A 180 14.96 -48.14 -21.98
CA TYR A 180 15.21 -48.79 -23.26
C TYR A 180 14.16 -49.88 -23.52
N GLY A 181 13.91 -50.82 -22.59
CA GLY A 181 13.02 -51.98 -22.81
C GLY A 181 11.54 -51.65 -23.06
N HIS A 182 11.11 -50.41 -22.82
CA HIS A 182 9.76 -49.95 -23.13
C HIS A 182 9.65 -49.25 -24.49
N THR A 183 10.77 -48.82 -25.09
CA THR A 183 10.78 -48.05 -26.35
C THR A 183 11.08 -48.88 -27.60
N ASP A 184 11.51 -50.12 -27.43
CA ASP A 184 11.63 -51.18 -28.45
C ASP A 184 11.74 -52.52 -27.69
N HIS A 185 11.56 -53.63 -28.40
CA HIS A 185 11.66 -54.98 -27.83
C HIS A 185 12.74 -55.78 -28.57
N THR A 186 13.59 -56.47 -27.82
CA THR A 186 14.54 -57.47 -28.34
C THR A 186 14.37 -58.80 -27.61
N GLU A 187 14.88 -59.87 -28.17
CA GLU A 187 15.05 -61.12 -27.42
C GLU A 187 16.19 -60.98 -26.40
N LYS A 188 17.15 -60.09 -26.66
CA LYS A 188 18.29 -59.86 -25.78
C LYS A 188 17.91 -59.21 -24.45
N ASP A 189 17.08 -58.17 -24.42
CA ASP A 189 16.60 -57.58 -23.17
C ASP A 189 15.67 -58.52 -22.39
N HIS A 190 14.94 -59.40 -23.08
CA HIS A 190 14.12 -60.45 -22.47
C HIS A 190 14.88 -61.77 -22.23
N SER A 191 16.20 -61.80 -22.47
CA SER A 191 17.07 -62.93 -22.11
C SER A 191 17.51 -62.85 -20.66
N HIS A 192 17.96 -63.96 -20.08
CA HIS A 192 18.46 -64.03 -18.70
C HIS A 192 19.93 -64.44 -18.65
N PRO A 193 20.68 -64.12 -17.57
CA PRO A 193 22.02 -64.65 -17.37
C PRO A 193 22.01 -66.18 -17.31
N SER A 194 23.04 -66.81 -17.90
CA SER A 194 23.11 -68.28 -17.97
C SER A 194 23.26 -68.97 -16.60
N TYR A 195 23.71 -68.22 -15.60
CA TYR A 195 23.90 -68.67 -14.22
C TYR A 195 22.68 -68.39 -13.33
N ASP A 196 21.66 -67.71 -13.83
CA ASP A 196 20.47 -67.36 -13.06
C ASP A 196 19.46 -68.52 -13.06
N PRO A 197 19.22 -69.18 -11.91
CA PRO A 197 18.27 -70.28 -11.82
C PRO A 197 16.80 -69.84 -11.84
N GLU A 198 16.51 -68.55 -11.62
CA GLU A 198 15.15 -68.00 -11.56
C GLU A 198 14.64 -67.53 -12.93
N GLY A 199 15.55 -67.38 -13.90
CA GLY A 199 15.21 -67.00 -15.28
C GLY A 199 14.77 -65.54 -15.43
N THR A 200 15.14 -64.66 -14.49
CA THR A 200 14.81 -63.24 -14.52
C THR A 200 15.50 -62.55 -15.69
N THR A 201 14.76 -61.76 -16.46
CA THR A 201 15.29 -61.16 -17.69
C THR A 201 16.23 -59.99 -17.39
N TYR A 202 17.05 -59.58 -18.36
CA TYR A 202 17.86 -58.35 -18.20
C TYR A 202 16.99 -57.10 -18.11
N HIS A 203 15.83 -57.09 -18.76
CA HIS A 203 14.82 -56.04 -18.61
C HIS A 203 14.30 -56.00 -17.17
N ASP A 204 13.87 -57.15 -16.64
CA ASP A 204 13.46 -57.26 -15.25
C ASP A 204 14.61 -56.85 -14.32
N TYR A 205 15.86 -57.26 -14.55
CA TYR A 205 16.98 -56.83 -13.70
C TYR A 205 17.29 -55.33 -13.82
N TYR A 206 17.08 -54.73 -14.98
CA TYR A 206 17.21 -53.28 -15.12
C TYR A 206 16.15 -52.53 -14.28
N GLU A 207 14.97 -53.13 -14.11
CA GLU A 207 13.83 -52.59 -13.35
C GLU A 207 13.77 -53.01 -11.87
N SER A 208 14.25 -54.21 -11.56
CA SER A 208 14.10 -54.90 -10.27
C SER A 208 15.43 -55.10 -9.54
N ALA A 209 16.59 -55.01 -10.20
CA ALA A 209 17.86 -55.23 -9.52
C ALA A 209 18.35 -53.98 -8.77
N ASN A 210 18.24 -54.02 -7.44
CA ASN A 210 19.09 -53.28 -6.49
C ASN A 210 18.94 -51.75 -6.42
N TRP A 211 17.79 -51.17 -6.79
CA TRP A 211 17.41 -49.82 -6.30
C TRP A 211 17.10 -49.86 -4.80
N GLY A 212 18.04 -50.35 -4.00
CA GLY A 212 17.98 -50.26 -2.55
C GLY A 212 18.07 -48.81 -2.09
N THR A 213 18.05 -48.59 -0.78
CA THR A 213 18.09 -47.25 -0.18
C THR A 213 19.19 -46.36 -0.79
N GLN A 214 20.38 -46.91 -1.07
CA GLN A 214 21.50 -46.15 -1.64
C GLN A 214 21.21 -45.65 -3.07
N GLY A 215 20.69 -46.50 -3.96
CA GLY A 215 20.40 -46.15 -5.34
C GLY A 215 19.27 -45.11 -5.45
N LEU A 216 18.18 -45.32 -4.72
CA LEU A 216 17.04 -44.40 -4.68
C LEU A 216 17.45 -43.04 -4.10
N SER A 217 18.19 -43.00 -2.98
CA SER A 217 18.72 -41.75 -2.43
C SER A 217 19.61 -41.02 -3.43
N ALA A 218 20.43 -41.75 -4.20
CA ALA A 218 21.30 -41.16 -5.20
C ALA A 218 20.52 -40.54 -6.37
N ILE A 219 19.45 -41.18 -6.86
CA ILE A 219 18.58 -40.61 -7.91
C ILE A 219 17.82 -39.41 -7.40
N ILE A 220 17.20 -39.50 -6.22
CA ILE A 220 16.50 -38.38 -5.59
C ILE A 220 17.45 -37.18 -5.48
N SER A 221 18.69 -37.41 -5.03
CA SER A 221 19.70 -36.35 -4.95
C SER A 221 20.09 -35.80 -6.32
N ALA A 222 20.28 -36.65 -7.32
CA ALA A 222 20.70 -36.25 -8.67
C ALA A 222 19.63 -35.43 -9.39
N LEU A 223 18.35 -35.80 -9.23
CA LEU A 223 17.20 -35.11 -9.82
C LEU A 223 16.88 -33.81 -9.09
N ASN A 224 16.88 -33.78 -7.76
CA ASN A 224 16.67 -32.54 -7.00
C ASN A 224 17.77 -31.48 -7.24
N ALA A 225 18.95 -31.88 -7.71
CA ALA A 225 20.01 -30.95 -8.10
C ALA A 225 19.79 -30.31 -9.49
N GLN A 226 18.78 -30.74 -10.25
CA GLN A 226 18.48 -30.22 -11.57
C GLN A 226 17.55 -29.00 -11.52
N SER A 227 17.61 -28.19 -12.57
CA SER A 227 16.58 -27.21 -12.90
C SER A 227 15.71 -27.73 -14.04
N TYR A 228 14.41 -27.51 -13.94
CA TYR A 228 13.42 -27.99 -14.90
C TYR A 228 12.71 -26.83 -15.60
N THR A 229 12.53 -26.95 -16.91
CA THR A 229 11.74 -26.00 -17.69
C THR A 229 10.29 -26.42 -17.72
N ILE A 230 9.37 -25.50 -17.40
CA ILE A 230 7.93 -25.76 -17.44
C ILE A 230 7.36 -25.05 -18.67
N SER A 231 6.79 -25.82 -19.59
CA SER A 231 6.22 -25.29 -20.83
C SER A 231 4.83 -25.87 -21.10
N GLN A 232 4.01 -25.13 -21.86
CA GLN A 232 2.74 -25.70 -22.35
C GLN A 232 3.04 -26.67 -23.49
N ILE A 233 2.43 -27.85 -23.44
CA ILE A 233 2.53 -28.88 -24.47
C ILE A 233 1.39 -28.67 -25.45
N SER A 234 1.65 -28.93 -26.74
CA SER A 234 0.62 -28.87 -27.77
C SER A 234 -0.24 -30.14 -27.81
N ASP A 235 0.37 -31.30 -27.50
CA ASP A 235 -0.26 -32.60 -27.63
C ASP A 235 0.47 -33.67 -26.80
N ALA A 236 -0.26 -34.34 -25.90
CA ALA A 236 0.31 -35.33 -24.98
C ALA A 236 0.79 -36.60 -25.70
N TYR A 237 0.11 -37.00 -26.79
CA TYR A 237 0.49 -38.16 -27.59
C TYR A 237 1.86 -37.94 -28.24
N ASN A 238 2.02 -36.84 -28.99
CA ASN A 238 3.26 -36.51 -29.69
C ASN A 238 4.41 -36.23 -28.73
N LEU A 239 4.14 -35.62 -27.57
CA LEU A 239 5.15 -35.46 -26.52
C LEU A 239 5.69 -36.83 -26.08
N THR A 240 4.81 -37.79 -25.83
CA THR A 240 5.20 -39.14 -25.40
C THR A 240 5.97 -39.88 -26.49
N VAL A 241 5.54 -39.78 -27.75
CA VAL A 241 6.27 -40.32 -28.91
C VAL A 241 7.66 -39.71 -29.05
N ASN A 242 7.77 -38.40 -28.87
CA ASN A 242 9.05 -37.69 -29.00
C ASN A 242 10.01 -38.04 -27.86
N LEU A 243 9.49 -38.22 -26.64
CA LEU A 243 10.26 -38.70 -25.50
C LEU A 243 10.83 -40.09 -25.78
N ALA A 244 9.98 -41.04 -26.19
CA ALA A 244 10.39 -42.40 -26.52
C ALA A 244 11.45 -42.43 -27.64
N LYS A 245 11.24 -41.67 -28.73
CA LYS A 245 12.21 -41.54 -29.82
C LYS A 245 13.55 -40.97 -29.35
N TRP A 246 13.52 -39.96 -28.48
CA TRP A 246 14.72 -39.34 -27.95
C TRP A 246 15.49 -40.31 -27.05
N VAL A 247 14.81 -40.99 -26.13
CA VAL A 247 15.41 -42.02 -25.24
C VAL A 247 16.04 -43.15 -26.06
N ASN A 248 15.36 -43.59 -27.12
CA ASN A 248 15.82 -44.64 -27.99
C ASN A 248 17.04 -44.20 -28.85
N ALA A 249 17.04 -42.95 -29.34
CA ALA A 249 18.12 -42.35 -30.13
C ALA A 249 18.26 -40.84 -29.90
N HIS A 250 19.14 -40.42 -28.97
CA HIS A 250 19.32 -38.99 -28.63
C HIS A 250 19.62 -38.10 -29.84
N ASN A 251 20.39 -38.60 -30.80
CA ASN A 251 20.80 -37.89 -32.01
C ASN A 251 20.05 -38.39 -33.27
N GLY A 252 18.95 -39.11 -33.11
CA GLY A 252 18.18 -39.71 -34.21
C GLY A 252 18.95 -40.77 -35.02
N THR A 253 20.08 -41.24 -34.49
CA THR A 253 20.94 -42.23 -35.15
C THR A 253 20.50 -43.65 -34.79
N THR A 254 20.39 -44.51 -35.79
CA THR A 254 20.08 -45.93 -35.59
C THR A 254 21.34 -46.80 -35.63
N ALA A 255 21.24 -48.01 -35.09
CA ALA A 255 22.27 -49.03 -35.11
C ALA A 255 21.66 -50.36 -35.58
N SER A 256 22.39 -51.10 -36.41
CA SER A 256 22.06 -52.49 -36.72
C SER A 256 22.37 -53.36 -35.51
N PHE A 257 21.40 -54.13 -35.05
CA PHE A 257 21.52 -55.01 -33.89
C PHE A 257 21.16 -56.43 -34.30
N LYS A 258 22.11 -57.36 -34.12
CA LYS A 258 21.87 -58.78 -34.31
C LYS A 258 21.48 -59.39 -32.98
N ASP A 259 20.25 -59.86 -32.91
CA ASP A 259 19.63 -60.32 -31.67
C ASP A 259 19.95 -61.79 -31.37
N THR A 260 19.59 -62.26 -30.17
CA THR A 260 19.93 -63.61 -29.67
C THR A 260 19.21 -64.74 -30.39
N ASP A 261 18.05 -64.47 -30.98
CA ASP A 261 17.32 -65.39 -31.86
C ASP A 261 17.91 -65.45 -33.29
N GLY A 262 18.88 -64.60 -33.61
CA GLY A 262 19.50 -64.47 -34.93
C GLY A 262 18.86 -63.43 -35.85
N SER A 263 17.79 -62.76 -35.43
CA SER A 263 17.13 -61.67 -36.15
C SER A 263 18.03 -60.43 -36.24
N ASN A 264 17.83 -59.61 -37.27
CA ASN A 264 18.54 -58.33 -37.41
C ASN A 264 17.53 -57.18 -37.30
N TYR A 265 17.69 -56.36 -36.27
CA TYR A 265 16.89 -55.17 -36.04
C TYR A 265 17.64 -53.90 -36.44
N THR A 266 16.90 -52.86 -36.81
CA THR A 266 17.39 -51.48 -36.85
C THR A 266 16.75 -50.75 -35.69
N LEU A 267 17.55 -50.47 -34.66
CA LEU A 267 17.09 -49.86 -33.40
C LEU A 267 17.80 -48.53 -33.20
N GLY A 268 17.36 -47.73 -32.23
CA GLY A 268 18.10 -46.52 -31.86
C GLY A 268 19.46 -46.84 -31.25
N SER A 269 20.46 -46.01 -31.56
CA SER A 269 21.83 -46.22 -31.10
C SER A 269 21.96 -46.12 -29.58
N THR A 270 21.11 -45.34 -28.92
CA THR A 270 21.12 -45.17 -27.46
C THR A 270 20.53 -46.39 -26.76
N TYR A 271 19.41 -46.93 -27.28
CA TYR A 271 18.83 -48.21 -26.85
C TYR A 271 19.89 -49.33 -26.90
N VAL A 272 20.50 -49.54 -28.08
CA VAL A 272 21.49 -50.63 -28.27
C VAL A 272 22.69 -50.45 -27.34
N TYR A 273 23.16 -49.22 -27.16
CA TYR A 273 24.29 -48.92 -26.29
C TYR A 273 23.98 -49.22 -24.83
N MET A 274 22.84 -48.77 -24.32
CA MET A 274 22.43 -48.99 -22.93
C MET A 274 22.19 -50.48 -22.65
N LEU A 275 21.45 -51.18 -23.52
CA LEU A 275 21.21 -52.61 -23.39
C LEU A 275 22.52 -53.41 -23.37
N THR A 276 23.38 -53.22 -24.38
CA THR A 276 24.63 -53.96 -24.48
C THR A 276 25.55 -53.68 -23.30
N ARG A 277 25.60 -52.43 -22.84
CA ARG A 277 26.40 -52.03 -21.68
C ARG A 277 25.86 -52.65 -20.39
N PHE A 278 24.56 -52.54 -20.15
CA PHE A 278 23.93 -53.10 -18.94
C PHE A 278 24.19 -54.59 -18.84
N VAL A 279 23.88 -55.37 -19.89
CA VAL A 279 24.14 -56.82 -19.93
C VAL A 279 25.60 -57.12 -19.61
N SER A 280 26.54 -56.44 -20.30
CA SER A 280 27.97 -56.67 -20.10
C SER A 280 28.44 -56.34 -18.68
N GLN A 281 27.94 -55.26 -18.09
CA GLN A 281 28.29 -54.87 -16.72
C GLN A 281 27.63 -55.78 -15.68
N TYR A 282 26.41 -56.25 -15.96
CA TYR A 282 25.66 -57.13 -15.06
C TYR A 282 26.34 -58.49 -14.95
N ASP A 283 26.73 -59.06 -16.09
CA ASP A 283 27.50 -60.31 -16.18
C ASP A 283 28.88 -60.19 -15.57
N ALA A 284 29.52 -59.02 -15.69
CA ALA A 284 30.80 -58.74 -15.03
C ALA A 284 30.68 -58.55 -13.50
N GLY A 285 29.46 -58.45 -12.96
CA GLY A 285 29.23 -58.17 -11.54
C GLY A 285 29.57 -56.73 -11.13
N THR A 286 29.66 -55.80 -12.08
CA THR A 286 29.92 -54.39 -11.80
C THR A 286 28.77 -53.79 -11.00
N THR A 287 29.12 -52.97 -9.99
CA THR A 287 28.14 -52.24 -9.19
C THR A 287 28.47 -50.75 -9.13
N TYR A 288 27.44 -49.91 -9.13
CA TYR A 288 27.55 -48.47 -8.93
C TYR A 288 26.34 -47.97 -8.14
N ASN A 289 26.56 -47.15 -7.11
CA ASN A 289 25.53 -46.72 -6.15
C ASN A 289 24.69 -47.88 -5.54
N GLY A 290 25.29 -49.07 -5.41
CA GLY A 290 24.62 -50.26 -4.91
C GLY A 290 23.84 -51.05 -5.96
N MET A 291 23.71 -50.55 -7.19
CA MET A 291 23.00 -51.24 -8.28
C MET A 291 23.96 -52.05 -9.13
N ARG A 292 23.60 -53.32 -9.41
CA ARG A 292 24.38 -54.21 -10.26
C ARG A 292 24.07 -53.93 -11.73
N GLY A 293 25.06 -54.05 -12.60
CA GLY A 293 24.93 -53.73 -14.03
C GLY A 293 25.07 -52.25 -14.35
N TYR A 294 25.18 -51.40 -13.33
CA TYR A 294 25.44 -49.97 -13.49
C TYR A 294 26.91 -49.64 -13.33
N ASP A 295 27.39 -48.77 -14.21
CA ASP A 295 28.61 -48.00 -14.04
C ASP A 295 28.29 -46.50 -14.20
N THR A 296 29.31 -45.65 -14.11
CA THR A 296 29.13 -44.19 -14.19
C THR A 296 28.50 -43.73 -15.51
N VAL A 297 28.76 -44.44 -16.61
CA VAL A 297 28.24 -44.07 -17.93
C VAL A 297 26.76 -44.41 -18.03
N LEU A 298 26.39 -45.64 -17.67
CA LEU A 298 24.98 -46.05 -17.70
C LEU A 298 24.16 -45.22 -16.70
N TRP A 299 24.70 -44.97 -15.50
CA TRP A 299 24.09 -44.10 -14.51
C TRP A 299 23.78 -42.70 -15.06
N ASN A 300 24.75 -42.05 -15.70
CA ASN A 300 24.56 -40.71 -16.24
C ASN A 300 23.47 -40.68 -17.33
N LEU A 301 23.41 -41.70 -18.18
CA LEU A 301 22.35 -41.83 -19.19
C LEU A 301 20.97 -42.02 -18.53
N THR A 302 20.87 -42.93 -17.55
CA THR A 302 19.61 -43.14 -16.80
C THR A 302 19.16 -41.86 -16.08
N VAL A 303 20.05 -41.13 -15.41
CA VAL A 303 19.73 -39.83 -14.81
C VAL A 303 19.26 -38.82 -15.86
N GLN A 304 19.87 -38.81 -17.05
CA GLN A 304 19.48 -37.91 -18.13
C GLN A 304 18.07 -38.21 -18.64
N HIS A 305 17.72 -39.50 -18.79
CA HIS A 305 16.39 -39.97 -19.19
C HIS A 305 15.34 -39.63 -18.12
N LEU A 306 15.62 -39.93 -16.85
CA LEU A 306 14.72 -39.60 -15.73
C LEU A 306 14.54 -38.08 -15.55
N ARG A 307 15.59 -37.28 -15.77
CA ARG A 307 15.45 -35.81 -15.81
C ARG A 307 14.45 -35.39 -16.89
N ALA A 308 14.52 -36.00 -18.08
CA ALA A 308 13.57 -35.72 -19.15
C ALA A 308 12.15 -36.15 -18.77
N ALA A 309 11.97 -37.25 -18.04
CA ALA A 309 10.67 -37.66 -17.49
C ALA A 309 10.07 -36.58 -16.59
N VAL A 310 10.83 -36.09 -15.59
CA VAL A 310 10.38 -35.03 -14.67
C VAL A 310 9.98 -33.77 -15.46
N GLU A 311 10.82 -33.32 -16.39
CA GLU A 311 10.57 -32.09 -17.16
C GLU A 311 9.30 -32.18 -18.02
N ASN A 312 9.15 -33.31 -18.72
CA ASN A 312 7.98 -33.57 -19.57
C ASN A 312 6.72 -33.74 -18.73
N PHE A 313 6.77 -34.53 -17.65
CA PHE A 313 5.61 -34.76 -16.80
C PHE A 313 5.15 -33.50 -16.08
N THR A 314 6.08 -32.69 -15.58
CA THR A 314 5.78 -31.37 -15.00
C THR A 314 5.04 -30.48 -16.00
N SER A 315 5.50 -30.48 -17.26
CA SER A 315 4.87 -29.73 -18.36
C SER A 315 3.50 -30.29 -18.74
N VAL A 316 3.29 -31.61 -18.65
CA VAL A 316 1.99 -32.26 -18.84
C VAL A 316 1.00 -31.84 -17.76
N LEU A 317 1.36 -31.92 -16.47
CA LEU A 317 0.49 -31.48 -15.36
C LEU A 317 0.12 -30.00 -15.47
N TYR A 318 1.11 -29.15 -15.78
CA TYR A 318 0.89 -27.73 -16.03
C TYR A 318 -0.10 -27.50 -17.19
N SER A 319 0.09 -28.21 -18.30
CA SER A 319 -0.76 -28.07 -19.49
C SER A 319 -2.18 -28.56 -19.23
N ALA A 320 -2.34 -29.67 -18.52
CA ALA A 320 -3.65 -30.22 -18.17
C ALA A 320 -4.46 -29.21 -17.32
N TYR A 321 -3.83 -28.61 -16.31
CA TYR A 321 -4.46 -27.58 -15.49
C TYR A 321 -4.85 -26.35 -16.34
N LYS A 322 -3.94 -25.87 -17.19
CA LYS A 322 -4.18 -24.71 -18.06
C LYS A 322 -5.32 -24.94 -19.04
N GLN A 323 -5.36 -26.11 -19.67
CA GLN A 323 -6.43 -26.49 -20.58
C GLN A 323 -7.77 -26.61 -19.85
N ALA A 324 -7.78 -27.27 -18.68
CA ALA A 324 -8.97 -27.42 -17.87
C ALA A 324 -9.55 -26.07 -17.43
N LEU A 325 -8.68 -25.13 -17.11
CA LEU A 325 -9.07 -23.80 -16.67
C LEU A 325 -9.63 -22.94 -17.81
N GLN A 326 -9.09 -23.09 -19.02
CA GLN A 326 -9.68 -22.52 -20.23
C GLN A 326 -11.08 -23.11 -20.48
N ASN A 327 -11.21 -24.44 -20.39
CA ASN A 327 -12.49 -25.15 -20.59
C ASN A 327 -13.54 -24.77 -19.53
N ALA A 328 -13.12 -24.46 -18.30
CA ALA A 328 -14.01 -24.06 -17.20
C ALA A 328 -14.63 -22.66 -17.40
N GLY A 329 -14.27 -21.94 -18.47
CA GLY A 329 -14.75 -20.58 -18.73
C GLY A 329 -14.13 -19.52 -17.81
N ASN A 330 -13.08 -19.88 -17.06
CA ASN A 330 -12.33 -18.94 -16.23
C ASN A 330 -11.30 -18.20 -17.09
N THR A 331 -11.79 -17.50 -18.12
CA THR A 331 -11.01 -16.79 -19.14
C THR A 331 -10.92 -15.29 -18.86
N THR A 332 -11.40 -14.85 -17.69
CA THR A 332 -11.44 -13.42 -17.36
C THR A 332 -10.02 -12.92 -17.12
N THR A 333 -9.43 -12.29 -18.14
CA THR A 333 -8.16 -11.57 -18.04
C THR A 333 -8.28 -10.51 -16.94
N PRO A 334 -7.28 -10.38 -16.06
CA PRO A 334 -7.23 -9.29 -15.09
C PRO A 334 -7.36 -7.93 -15.79
N VAL A 335 -8.26 -7.08 -15.31
CA VAL A 335 -8.36 -5.68 -15.72
C VAL A 335 -7.77 -4.87 -14.58
N ILE A 336 -6.60 -4.28 -14.83
CA ILE A 336 -5.90 -3.45 -13.84
C ILE A 336 -6.56 -2.07 -13.80
N SER A 337 -6.89 -1.61 -12.60
CA SER A 337 -7.49 -0.31 -12.34
C SER A 337 -6.95 0.31 -11.05
N ASN A 338 -7.19 1.61 -10.85
CA ASN A 338 -6.83 2.34 -9.62
C ASN A 338 -5.35 2.23 -9.21
N VAL A 339 -4.44 2.26 -10.19
CA VAL A 339 -2.99 2.27 -9.90
C VAL A 339 -2.64 3.57 -9.19
N ALA A 340 -2.13 3.48 -7.96
CA ALA A 340 -1.81 4.62 -7.12
C ALA A 340 -0.53 4.36 -6.31
N VAL A 341 0.22 5.43 -6.06
CA VAL A 341 1.40 5.42 -5.21
C VAL A 341 1.05 6.07 -3.87
N SER A 342 1.52 5.47 -2.78
CA SER A 342 1.33 5.95 -1.40
C SER A 342 2.59 5.70 -0.58
N GLY A 343 2.65 6.24 0.64
CA GLY A 343 3.75 5.95 1.57
C GLY A 343 5.14 6.28 1.03
N ILE A 344 5.26 7.32 0.18
CA ILE A 344 6.54 7.72 -0.40
C ILE A 344 7.45 8.24 0.71
N THR A 345 8.62 7.63 0.85
CA THR A 345 9.69 8.02 1.77
C THR A 345 10.96 8.34 0.99
N ALA A 346 12.06 8.65 1.69
CA ALA A 346 13.35 8.87 1.05
C ALA A 346 13.97 7.59 0.46
N SER A 347 13.49 6.41 0.86
CA SER A 347 14.08 5.14 0.49
C SER A 347 13.06 4.07 0.05
N GLY A 348 11.81 4.45 -0.19
CA GLY A 348 10.76 3.52 -0.53
C GLY A 348 9.42 4.17 -0.89
N ALA A 349 8.50 3.36 -1.38
CA ALA A 349 7.10 3.73 -1.67
C ALA A 349 6.23 2.48 -1.71
N THR A 350 4.91 2.63 -1.57
CA THR A 350 3.94 1.54 -1.69
C THR A 350 3.06 1.75 -2.92
N ILE A 351 3.04 0.76 -3.80
CA ILE A 351 2.24 0.73 -5.03
C ILE A 351 0.98 -0.08 -4.77
N ASN A 352 -0.19 0.51 -5.03
CA ASN A 352 -1.49 -0.13 -4.87
C ASN A 352 -2.26 -0.12 -6.19
N TRP A 353 -3.04 -1.16 -6.44
CA TRP A 353 -3.98 -1.23 -7.57
C TRP A 353 -5.06 -2.28 -7.31
N THR A 354 -6.05 -2.34 -8.19
CA THR A 354 -7.12 -3.35 -8.13
C THR A 354 -7.23 -4.13 -9.44
N THR A 355 -7.75 -5.35 -9.34
CA THR A 355 -8.15 -6.17 -10.50
C THR A 355 -9.60 -6.64 -10.36
N ASN A 356 -10.25 -6.87 -11.50
CA ASN A 356 -11.60 -7.47 -11.54
C ASN A 356 -11.64 -8.95 -11.11
N VAL A 357 -10.49 -9.63 -11.07
CA VAL A 357 -10.36 -11.04 -10.65
C VAL A 357 -9.12 -11.26 -9.78
N ALA A 358 -9.21 -12.21 -8.86
CA ALA A 358 -8.10 -12.58 -7.97
C ALA A 358 -6.83 -12.91 -8.76
N SER A 359 -5.75 -12.18 -8.50
CA SER A 359 -4.53 -12.22 -9.31
C SER A 359 -3.24 -12.06 -8.48
N SER A 360 -2.10 -12.30 -9.10
CA SER A 360 -0.77 -12.01 -8.54
C SER A 360 -0.47 -10.51 -8.47
N SER A 361 0.43 -10.13 -7.57
CA SER A 361 0.90 -8.74 -7.41
C SER A 361 2.37 -8.60 -7.79
N ILE A 362 2.68 -8.01 -8.94
CA ILE A 362 4.06 -7.79 -9.39
C ILE A 362 4.24 -6.31 -9.78
N VAL A 363 5.30 -5.67 -9.31
CA VAL A 363 5.76 -4.34 -9.73
C VAL A 363 7.12 -4.48 -10.42
N GLU A 364 7.25 -3.99 -11.64
CA GLU A 364 8.54 -3.77 -12.30
C GLU A 364 8.87 -2.28 -12.18
N TYR A 365 10.06 -1.93 -11.67
CA TYR A 365 10.44 -0.53 -11.39
C TYR A 365 11.92 -0.24 -11.63
N GLY A 366 12.27 1.02 -11.90
CA GLY A 366 13.63 1.51 -12.17
C GLY A 366 13.73 3.01 -12.35
N THR A 367 14.94 3.55 -12.58
CA THR A 367 15.13 4.98 -12.88
C THR A 367 14.83 5.33 -14.34
N THR A 368 14.53 4.33 -15.18
CA THR A 368 14.12 4.47 -16.58
C THR A 368 12.99 3.49 -16.88
N THR A 369 12.35 3.62 -18.04
CA THR A 369 11.29 2.70 -18.53
C THR A 369 11.79 1.30 -18.87
N SER A 370 13.09 1.03 -18.76
CA SER A 370 13.64 -0.34 -18.78
C SER A 370 13.43 -1.07 -17.45
N TYR A 371 13.05 -0.35 -16.39
CA TYR A 371 12.81 -0.81 -15.03
C TYR A 371 14.04 -1.51 -14.39
N GLY A 372 14.35 -2.74 -14.79
CA GLY A 372 15.53 -3.48 -14.34
C GLY A 372 15.43 -4.05 -12.92
N ARG A 373 14.38 -3.73 -12.15
CA ARG A 373 14.09 -4.34 -10.84
C ARG A 373 12.63 -4.82 -10.79
N ASN A 374 12.36 -5.83 -9.96
CA ASN A 374 11.02 -6.32 -9.68
C ASN A 374 10.77 -6.44 -8.17
N ALA A 375 9.50 -6.35 -7.77
CA ALA A 375 9.02 -6.59 -6.42
C ALA A 375 7.67 -7.31 -6.49
N THR A 376 7.38 -8.18 -5.52
CA THR A 376 6.16 -9.00 -5.48
C THR A 376 5.39 -8.77 -4.18
N GLY A 377 4.07 -8.85 -4.24
CA GLY A 377 3.17 -8.78 -3.07
C GLY A 377 2.32 -10.06 -2.91
N ALA A 378 1.22 -9.93 -2.19
CA ALA A 378 0.25 -11.03 -2.02
C ALA A 378 -0.29 -11.53 -3.38
N SER A 379 -0.58 -12.82 -3.49
CA SER A 379 -1.16 -13.45 -4.67
C SER A 379 -2.59 -13.92 -4.39
N GLY A 380 -3.43 -14.01 -5.43
CA GLY A 380 -4.83 -14.43 -5.28
C GLY A 380 -5.73 -13.35 -4.67
N VAL A 381 -5.38 -12.08 -4.85
CA VAL A 381 -6.15 -10.94 -4.31
C VAL A 381 -6.66 -10.05 -5.45
N THR A 382 -7.71 -9.27 -5.18
CA THR A 382 -8.25 -8.24 -6.10
C THR A 382 -7.84 -6.83 -5.69
N ALA A 383 -7.35 -6.65 -4.47
CA ALA A 383 -6.73 -5.43 -3.97
C ALA A 383 -5.25 -5.73 -3.70
N HIS A 384 -4.39 -5.07 -4.47
CA HIS A 384 -2.96 -5.31 -4.49
C HIS A 384 -2.21 -4.22 -3.74
N SER A 385 -1.17 -4.60 -3.03
CA SER A 385 -0.25 -3.67 -2.36
C SER A 385 1.16 -4.25 -2.37
N VAL A 386 2.12 -3.50 -2.91
CA VAL A 386 3.53 -3.89 -3.00
C VAL A 386 4.40 -2.75 -2.49
N THR A 387 5.26 -3.05 -1.51
CA THR A 387 6.21 -2.07 -0.96
C THR A 387 7.55 -2.18 -1.66
N LEU A 388 8.05 -1.04 -2.14
CA LEU A 388 9.38 -0.87 -2.72
C LEU A 388 10.32 -0.29 -1.67
N SER A 389 11.52 -0.85 -1.55
CA SER A 389 12.53 -0.46 -0.55
C SER A 389 13.92 -0.33 -1.16
N GLY A 390 14.83 0.35 -0.47
CA GLY A 390 16.21 0.53 -0.93
C GLY A 390 16.29 1.42 -2.17
N LEU A 391 15.47 2.47 -2.21
CA LEU A 391 15.48 3.49 -3.24
C LEU A 391 16.41 4.65 -2.84
N SER A 392 16.92 5.39 -3.82
CA SER A 392 17.69 6.61 -3.58
C SER A 392 16.75 7.78 -3.29
N ALA A 393 17.14 8.68 -2.39
CA ALA A 393 16.38 9.89 -2.06
C ALA A 393 16.33 10.87 -3.25
N SER A 394 15.30 11.72 -3.30
CA SER A 394 15.12 12.74 -4.35
C SER A 394 15.28 12.21 -5.79
N THR A 395 14.87 10.96 -6.03
CA THR A 395 15.08 10.25 -7.30
C THR A 395 13.73 9.85 -7.91
N THR A 396 13.53 10.13 -9.19
CA THR A 396 12.35 9.70 -9.93
C THR A 396 12.50 8.25 -10.38
N TYR A 397 11.48 7.44 -10.11
CA TYR A 397 11.36 6.06 -10.53
C TYR A 397 10.18 5.90 -11.49
N HIS A 398 10.39 5.13 -12.55
CA HIS A 398 9.39 4.55 -13.43
C HIS A 398 8.95 3.20 -12.88
N PHE A 399 7.67 2.87 -13.00
CA PHE A 399 7.14 1.56 -12.66
C PHE A 399 5.92 1.18 -13.50
N ARG A 400 5.70 -0.12 -13.63
CA ARG A 400 4.43 -0.70 -14.11
C ARG A 400 4.03 -1.88 -13.24
N VAL A 401 2.73 -2.15 -13.18
CA VAL A 401 2.19 -3.30 -12.44
C VAL A 401 1.80 -4.42 -13.40
N LYS A 402 1.99 -5.66 -12.94
CA LYS A 402 1.63 -6.88 -13.65
C LYS A 402 0.82 -7.78 -12.72
N SER A 403 -0.25 -8.33 -13.26
CA SER A 403 -1.14 -9.24 -12.53
C SER A 403 -1.49 -10.43 -13.41
N ALA A 404 -1.41 -11.62 -12.83
CA ALA A 404 -1.81 -12.87 -13.48
C ALA A 404 -2.91 -13.53 -12.63
N ASN A 405 -4.04 -13.88 -13.22
CA ASN A 405 -5.05 -14.69 -12.52
C ASN A 405 -4.53 -16.12 -12.32
N THR A 406 -5.27 -16.94 -11.58
CA THR A 406 -4.97 -18.38 -11.43
C THR A 406 -5.02 -19.12 -12.77
N ALA A 407 -5.67 -18.57 -13.78
CA ALA A 407 -5.64 -19.04 -15.17
C ALA A 407 -4.39 -18.67 -15.95
N GLY A 408 -3.47 -17.93 -15.36
CA GLY A 408 -2.28 -17.40 -16.00
C GLY A 408 -2.56 -16.45 -17.15
N ASN A 409 -3.78 -15.90 -17.25
CA ASN A 409 -4.03 -14.71 -18.06
C ASN A 409 -3.38 -13.53 -17.36
N THR A 410 -2.53 -12.81 -18.09
CA THR A 410 -1.76 -11.70 -17.57
C THR A 410 -2.30 -10.37 -18.07
N ALA A 411 -2.27 -9.36 -17.22
CA ALA A 411 -2.39 -7.97 -17.62
C ALA A 411 -1.20 -7.17 -17.13
N THR A 412 -0.87 -6.13 -17.89
CA THR A 412 0.23 -5.20 -17.61
C THR A 412 -0.33 -3.79 -17.74
N SER A 413 -0.03 -2.92 -16.79
CA SER A 413 -0.43 -1.51 -16.88
C SER A 413 0.46 -0.70 -17.83
N SER A 414 0.07 0.54 -18.09
CA SER A 414 0.98 1.57 -18.61
C SER A 414 2.12 1.86 -17.62
N ASP A 415 3.13 2.62 -18.08
CA ASP A 415 4.16 3.21 -17.23
C ASP A 415 3.57 4.31 -16.33
N TYR A 416 4.07 4.37 -15.11
CA TYR A 416 3.78 5.40 -14.11
C TYR A 416 5.07 5.85 -13.44
N THR A 417 5.06 7.03 -12.81
CA THR A 417 6.23 7.55 -12.11
C THR A 417 5.92 8.01 -10.69
N PHE A 418 6.93 8.00 -9.83
CA PHE A 418 6.94 8.70 -8.55
C PHE A 418 8.36 9.18 -8.22
N THR A 419 8.48 10.19 -7.35
CA THR A 419 9.76 10.69 -6.87
C THR A 419 9.86 10.46 -5.37
N THR A 420 10.95 9.83 -4.92
CA THR A 420 11.21 9.63 -3.49
C THR A 420 11.40 10.96 -2.76
N SER A 421 11.05 10.99 -1.47
CA SER A 421 11.26 12.18 -0.65
C SER A 421 12.75 12.48 -0.43
N ALA A 422 13.08 13.70 -0.01
CA ALA A 422 14.40 14.01 0.54
C ALA A 422 14.58 13.36 1.93
N ASN A 423 15.82 13.15 2.36
CA ASN A 423 16.11 12.56 3.66
C ASN A 423 15.58 13.42 4.83
N ALA A 424 15.11 12.76 5.89
CA ALA A 424 14.65 13.44 7.11
C ALA A 424 15.80 14.15 7.86
N SER A 425 17.05 13.76 7.59
CA SER A 425 18.26 14.36 8.17
C SER A 425 18.60 15.78 7.67
N ASP A 426 17.80 16.34 6.75
CA ASP A 426 18.09 17.64 6.10
C ASP A 426 17.40 18.86 6.78
N VAL A 427 16.92 18.73 8.02
CA VAL A 427 16.34 19.86 8.79
C VAL A 427 17.25 20.25 9.94
N VAL A 428 17.76 21.48 9.89
CA VAL A 428 18.60 22.02 10.96
C VAL A 428 17.72 22.70 12.01
N SER A 429 17.74 22.20 13.25
CA SER A 429 17.01 22.83 14.36
C SER A 429 17.64 24.15 14.78
N LEU A 430 16.82 25.20 14.89
CA LEU A 430 17.18 26.52 15.40
C LEU A 430 16.92 26.60 16.90
N THR A 431 17.63 27.53 17.55
CA THR A 431 17.38 27.92 18.93
C THR A 431 16.79 29.33 18.94
N ASP A 432 15.78 29.56 19.78
CA ASP A 432 15.07 30.84 19.85
C ASP A 432 16.03 32.02 20.09
N GLY A 433 15.97 33.03 19.23
CA GLY A 433 16.80 34.23 19.29
C GLY A 433 18.25 34.06 18.83
N VAL A 434 18.68 32.84 18.47
CA VAL A 434 20.07 32.53 18.07
C VAL A 434 20.17 32.46 16.54
N ALA A 435 21.09 33.24 15.98
CA ALA A 435 21.41 33.19 14.57
C ALA A 435 22.19 31.91 14.21
N LYS A 436 21.88 31.30 13.07
CA LYS A 436 22.53 30.11 12.53
C LYS A 436 23.01 30.36 11.11
N THR A 437 24.26 30.01 10.83
CA THR A 437 24.82 30.07 9.48
C THR A 437 24.40 28.84 8.67
N GLY A 438 24.01 29.06 7.42
CA GLY A 438 23.69 28.05 6.41
C GLY A 438 24.37 28.34 5.07
N SER A 439 24.22 27.42 4.12
CA SER A 439 24.75 27.57 2.77
C SER A 439 23.84 26.95 1.72
N ILE A 440 23.66 27.67 0.61
CA ILE A 440 23.05 27.21 -0.64
C ILE A 440 24.17 26.90 -1.63
N SER A 441 24.11 25.73 -2.28
CA SER A 441 25.16 25.30 -3.21
C SER A 441 24.93 25.76 -4.65
N ALA A 442 23.68 25.97 -5.06
CA ALA A 442 23.32 26.40 -6.41
C ALA A 442 21.94 27.07 -6.46
N ALA A 443 21.63 27.72 -7.59
CA ALA A 443 20.29 28.22 -7.84
C ALA A 443 19.27 27.06 -7.81
N LYS A 444 18.07 27.34 -7.31
CA LYS A 444 16.95 26.39 -7.12
C LYS A 444 17.19 25.33 -6.03
N ASP A 445 18.33 25.37 -5.33
CA ASP A 445 18.57 24.59 -4.11
C ASP A 445 17.78 25.17 -2.92
N ALA A 446 17.59 24.35 -1.89
CA ALA A 446 16.84 24.70 -0.68
C ALA A 446 17.46 24.10 0.59
N LYS A 447 17.39 24.84 1.70
CA LYS A 447 17.74 24.36 3.04
C LYS A 447 16.58 24.54 4.00
N ASN A 448 16.34 23.50 4.82
CA ASN A 448 15.22 23.47 5.75
C ASN A 448 15.70 23.63 7.19
N TYR A 449 14.93 24.38 7.97
CA TYR A 449 15.16 24.67 9.38
C TYR A 449 13.88 24.43 10.19
N SER A 450 14.00 24.30 11.51
CA SER A 450 12.85 24.21 12.40
C SER A 450 13.04 24.96 13.71
N LEU A 451 11.95 25.44 14.31
CA LEU A 451 11.91 25.99 15.68
C LEU A 451 10.64 25.51 16.38
N VAL A 452 10.78 25.05 17.63
CA VAL A 452 9.62 24.79 18.49
C VAL A 452 9.16 26.10 19.10
N VAL A 453 7.93 26.52 18.78
CA VAL A 453 7.29 27.70 19.36
C VAL A 453 6.42 27.28 20.55
N PRO A 454 6.72 27.74 21.78
CA PRO A 454 5.89 27.47 22.95
C PRO A 454 4.51 28.14 22.86
N ALA A 455 3.56 27.66 23.67
CA ALA A 455 2.26 28.32 23.81
C ALA A 455 2.37 29.71 24.44
N GLY A 456 1.41 30.59 24.11
CA GLY A 456 1.31 31.95 24.69
C GLY A 456 2.26 32.98 24.07
N LYS A 457 2.93 32.67 22.96
CA LYS A 457 3.72 33.65 22.21
C LYS A 457 2.79 34.54 21.38
N THR A 458 3.06 35.85 21.40
CA THR A 458 2.30 36.85 20.63
C THR A 458 2.97 37.19 19.30
N GLN A 459 4.22 36.76 19.10
CA GLN A 459 4.94 36.93 17.84
C GLN A 459 6.00 35.84 17.63
N LEU A 460 6.16 35.39 16.37
CA LEU A 460 7.34 34.70 15.83
C LEU A 460 7.89 35.55 14.69
N LYS A 461 9.16 35.97 14.78
CA LYS A 461 9.87 36.70 13.73
C LYS A 461 11.01 35.83 13.19
N VAL A 462 11.12 35.69 11.87
CA VAL A 462 12.19 34.95 11.20
C VAL A 462 12.90 35.90 10.26
N GLU A 463 14.21 36.03 10.43
CA GLU A 463 15.07 36.96 9.71
C GLU A 463 16.12 36.16 8.94
N LEU A 464 16.24 36.45 7.64
CA LEU A 464 17.24 35.90 6.74
C LEU A 464 18.16 37.03 6.27
N THR A 465 19.45 36.80 6.31
CA THR A 465 20.47 37.70 5.75
C THR A 465 21.42 36.90 4.87
N GLY A 466 21.47 37.21 3.58
CA GLY A 466 22.26 36.47 2.61
C GLY A 466 23.28 37.34 1.85
N PRO A 467 23.96 36.76 0.86
CA PRO A 467 24.96 37.45 0.05
C PRO A 467 24.35 38.59 -0.78
N SER A 468 25.16 39.61 -1.10
CA SER A 468 24.78 40.63 -2.08
C SER A 468 24.77 40.06 -3.50
N GLY A 469 23.80 40.47 -4.32
CA GLY A 469 23.71 40.04 -5.73
C GLY A 469 23.08 38.65 -5.94
N THR A 470 22.56 38.03 -4.89
CA THR A 470 21.80 36.77 -4.94
C THR A 470 20.36 36.99 -4.51
N ASP A 471 19.49 36.05 -4.86
CA ASP A 471 18.04 36.12 -4.60
C ASP A 471 17.59 34.87 -3.83
N PHE A 472 17.47 35.00 -2.51
CA PHE A 472 17.08 33.92 -1.61
C PHE A 472 15.74 34.25 -0.96
N ASP A 473 14.79 33.35 -1.14
CA ASP A 473 13.43 33.44 -0.63
C ASP A 473 13.29 32.71 0.71
N LEU A 474 12.38 33.19 1.57
CA LEU A 474 12.06 32.57 2.85
C LEU A 474 10.60 32.12 2.88
N TYR A 475 10.38 30.87 3.30
CA TYR A 475 9.05 30.29 3.49
C TYR A 475 8.92 29.71 4.90
N ALA A 476 7.72 29.75 5.47
CA ALA A 476 7.43 29.19 6.79
C ALA A 476 6.10 28.42 6.80
N LYS A 477 6.03 27.34 7.59
CA LYS A 477 4.84 26.50 7.75
C LYS A 477 4.82 25.80 9.11
N LEU A 478 3.66 25.72 9.76
CA LEU A 478 3.47 24.97 11.01
C LEU A 478 3.31 23.47 10.71
N GLY A 479 4.03 22.62 11.45
CA GLY A 479 3.86 21.17 11.49
C GLY A 479 4.47 20.38 10.32
N ALA A 480 4.82 21.03 9.20
CA ALA A 480 5.44 20.38 8.05
C ALA A 480 6.43 21.32 7.31
N LYS A 481 7.39 20.74 6.58
CA LYS A 481 8.32 21.49 5.72
C LYS A 481 7.55 22.31 4.67
N PRO A 482 7.87 23.60 4.48
CA PRO A 482 7.31 24.38 3.37
C PRO A 482 7.82 23.88 2.02
N THR A 483 7.07 24.14 0.96
CA THR A 483 7.53 24.08 -0.44
C THR A 483 7.26 25.42 -1.12
N THR A 484 7.75 25.63 -2.35
CA THR A 484 7.45 26.85 -3.13
C THR A 484 5.96 26.98 -3.50
N SER A 485 5.17 25.90 -3.37
CA SER A 485 3.73 25.87 -3.62
C SER A 485 2.86 25.63 -2.37
N ALA A 486 3.45 25.22 -1.24
CA ALA A 486 2.74 24.91 0.00
C ALA A 486 3.46 25.53 1.22
N TYR A 487 2.96 26.66 1.71
CA TYR A 487 3.51 27.42 2.84
C TYR A 487 2.38 28.14 3.59
N ASP A 488 2.63 28.57 4.82
CA ASP A 488 1.70 29.43 5.58
C ASP A 488 2.10 30.91 5.45
N TYR A 489 3.41 31.19 5.43
CA TYR A 489 3.98 32.53 5.24
C TYR A 489 5.16 32.48 4.29
N ARG A 490 5.41 33.57 3.57
CA ARG A 490 6.59 33.74 2.71
C ARG A 490 7.07 35.19 2.65
N SER A 491 8.34 35.36 2.29
CA SER A 491 8.99 36.64 1.99
C SER A 491 9.91 36.40 0.78
N ILE A 492 9.69 37.16 -0.30
CA ILE A 492 10.23 36.89 -1.65
C ILE A 492 10.67 38.18 -2.38
N GLY A 493 11.46 39.02 -1.69
CA GLY A 493 12.04 40.21 -2.29
C GLY A 493 13.04 39.87 -3.41
N SER A 494 13.61 40.89 -4.04
CA SER A 494 14.62 40.70 -5.10
C SER A 494 16.05 40.55 -4.56
N THR A 495 16.21 40.30 -3.26
CA THR A 495 17.50 40.23 -2.57
C THR A 495 17.51 39.05 -1.60
N SER A 496 18.67 38.64 -1.10
CA SER A 496 18.74 37.55 -0.11
C SER A 496 18.43 37.95 1.34
N ASN A 497 17.82 39.12 1.56
CA ASN A 497 17.45 39.62 2.88
C ASN A 497 15.93 39.58 3.03
N GLU A 498 15.44 38.64 3.82
CA GLU A 498 14.01 38.36 3.94
C GLU A 498 13.55 38.37 5.40
N THR A 499 12.27 38.69 5.64
CA THR A 499 11.71 38.67 7.00
C THR A 499 10.26 38.19 6.99
N ILE A 500 9.98 37.17 7.80
CA ILE A 500 8.61 36.73 8.09
C ILE A 500 8.25 37.13 9.52
N THR A 501 7.07 37.71 9.71
CA THR A 501 6.50 37.96 11.04
C THR A 501 5.13 37.29 11.15
N VAL A 502 4.98 36.40 12.13
CA VAL A 502 3.74 35.72 12.48
C VAL A 502 3.22 36.32 13.78
N THR A 503 2.02 36.89 13.74
CA THR A 503 1.32 37.40 14.93
C THR A 503 0.55 36.27 15.60
N ASN A 504 0.63 36.18 16.94
CA ASN A 504 0.00 35.13 17.75
C ASN A 504 0.21 33.71 17.17
N PRO A 505 1.48 33.30 16.95
CA PRO A 505 1.77 31.99 16.36
C PRO A 505 1.18 30.86 17.21
N SER A 506 0.52 29.91 16.56
CA SER A 506 0.14 28.66 17.22
C SER A 506 1.36 27.94 17.77
N ALA A 507 1.21 27.34 18.95
CA ALA A 507 2.23 26.50 19.55
C ALA A 507 2.52 25.29 18.65
N GLY A 508 3.78 24.86 18.60
CA GLY A 508 4.19 23.69 17.84
C GLY A 508 5.50 23.88 17.09
N THR A 509 5.87 22.90 16.28
CA THR A 509 7.09 22.96 15.47
C THR A 509 6.82 23.71 14.18
N TRP A 510 7.45 24.87 14.04
CA TRP A 510 7.48 25.63 12.80
C TRP A 510 8.67 25.20 11.96
N TYR A 511 8.46 25.03 10.66
CA TYR A 511 9.50 24.75 9.69
C TYR A 511 9.70 25.94 8.77
N PHE A 512 10.96 26.16 8.39
CA PHE A 512 11.38 27.25 7.51
C PHE A 512 12.17 26.67 6.33
N MET A 513 11.97 27.21 5.14
CA MET A 513 12.74 26.87 3.96
C MET A 513 13.40 28.13 3.42
N VAL A 514 14.73 28.10 3.30
CA VAL A 514 15.50 29.07 2.54
C VAL A 514 15.69 28.49 1.14
N TYR A 515 15.16 29.17 0.13
CA TYR A 515 15.17 28.73 -1.25
C TYR A 515 15.95 29.70 -2.12
N SER A 516 16.82 29.20 -3.00
CA SER A 516 17.52 30.08 -3.93
C SER A 516 16.72 30.26 -5.21
N TYR A 517 16.13 31.44 -5.41
CA TYR A 517 15.62 31.78 -6.72
C TYR A 517 16.76 31.94 -7.72
N SER A 518 17.85 32.60 -7.31
CA SER A 518 19.11 32.68 -8.06
C SER A 518 20.34 32.84 -7.16
N GLY A 519 21.50 32.39 -7.66
CA GLY A 519 22.79 32.49 -6.96
C GLY A 519 23.13 31.32 -6.03
N SER A 520 24.23 31.44 -5.31
CA SER A 520 24.69 30.50 -4.28
C SER A 520 25.51 31.24 -3.24
N GLY A 521 25.72 30.63 -2.06
CA GLY A 521 26.51 31.24 -1.00
C GLY A 521 26.01 30.96 0.41
N THR A 522 26.67 31.58 1.38
CA THR A 522 26.34 31.45 2.80
C THR A 522 25.35 32.51 3.25
N PHE A 523 24.43 32.14 4.13
CA PHE A 523 23.45 33.04 4.73
C PHE A 523 23.36 32.83 6.25
N THR A 524 22.70 33.76 6.93
CA THR A 524 22.34 33.65 8.34
C THR A 524 20.82 33.66 8.48
N ILE A 525 20.28 32.71 9.24
CA ILE A 525 18.87 32.66 9.60
C ILE A 525 18.71 32.76 11.12
N LYS A 526 17.76 33.56 11.59
CA LYS A 526 17.42 33.71 13.02
C LYS A 526 15.91 33.71 13.19
N ALA A 527 15.40 32.88 14.08
CA ALA A 527 13.99 32.87 14.47
C ALA A 527 13.86 33.29 15.94
N THR A 528 12.96 34.23 16.24
CA THR A 528 12.76 34.81 17.58
C THR A 528 11.29 34.79 17.96
N THR A 529 10.95 34.30 19.16
CA THR A 529 9.60 34.35 19.72
C THR A 529 9.48 35.41 20.81
N SER A 530 8.32 36.05 20.93
CA SER A 530 8.05 37.08 21.94
C SER A 530 6.69 36.88 22.61
N THR A 531 6.57 37.33 23.86
CA THR A 531 5.31 37.46 24.61
C THR A 531 4.72 38.87 24.55
N SER A 532 5.41 39.81 23.87
CA SER A 532 4.94 41.16 23.62
C SER A 532 5.02 41.46 22.12
N GLN A 533 3.91 41.89 21.54
CA GLN A 533 3.85 42.30 20.14
C GLN A 533 4.46 43.70 20.06
N THR A 534 5.68 43.81 19.52
CA THR A 534 6.53 45.03 19.58
C THR A 534 5.93 46.28 18.92
N ASN A 535 4.84 46.14 18.15
CA ASN A 535 4.22 47.22 17.38
C ASN A 535 2.74 47.49 17.72
N VAL A 536 2.21 46.97 18.85
CA VAL A 536 0.81 47.21 19.27
C VAL A 536 0.77 47.77 20.69
N THR A 537 0.25 48.98 20.85
CA THR A 537 0.11 49.64 22.16
C THR A 537 -1.24 49.27 22.79
N GLN A 538 -1.25 48.69 24.00
CA GLN A 538 -2.49 48.37 24.71
C GLN A 538 -3.11 49.62 25.34
N LEU A 539 -4.38 49.88 25.06
CA LEU A 539 -5.18 50.95 25.63
C LEU A 539 -5.85 50.50 26.93
N THR A 540 -6.05 51.44 27.85
CA THR A 540 -6.86 51.26 29.06
C THR A 540 -8.25 51.82 28.83
N ASP A 541 -9.29 51.10 29.26
CA ASP A 541 -10.70 51.49 29.09
C ASP A 541 -10.97 52.91 29.61
N GLY A 542 -11.49 53.79 28.74
CA GLY A 542 -11.81 55.17 29.06
C GLY A 542 -10.64 56.15 29.10
N VAL A 543 -9.39 55.67 28.98
CA VAL A 543 -8.18 56.49 29.09
C VAL A 543 -7.68 56.91 27.71
N ALA A 544 -7.50 58.22 27.53
CA ALA A 544 -6.93 58.78 26.31
C ALA A 544 -5.41 58.54 26.25
N THR A 545 -4.90 58.07 25.11
CA THR A 545 -3.48 57.81 24.85
C THR A 545 -3.02 58.65 23.66
N THR A 546 -1.84 59.27 23.75
CA THR A 546 -1.28 60.08 22.67
C THR A 546 -0.43 59.24 21.72
N GLY A 547 -0.44 59.62 20.43
CA GLY A 547 0.33 59.01 19.37
C GLY A 547 0.76 60.03 18.32
N SER A 548 1.55 59.58 17.35
CA SER A 548 2.03 60.42 16.25
C SER A 548 2.24 59.59 14.98
N LEU A 549 1.93 60.17 13.82
CA LEU A 549 2.21 59.61 12.49
C LEU A 549 3.15 60.54 11.73
N SER A 550 4.18 59.97 11.10
CA SER A 550 5.26 60.70 10.43
C SER A 550 4.94 61.18 9.01
N GLY A 551 3.82 60.76 8.42
CA GLY A 551 3.47 61.09 7.03
C GLY A 551 2.44 60.13 6.42
N THR A 552 1.97 60.45 5.22
CA THR A 552 1.06 59.63 4.42
C THR A 552 1.53 58.17 4.31
N GLY A 553 0.61 57.23 4.44
CA GLY A 553 0.89 55.78 4.35
C GLY A 553 1.40 55.16 5.64
N ASN A 554 1.72 55.95 6.67
CA ASN A 554 2.13 55.42 7.97
C ASN A 554 0.92 55.08 8.84
N GLY A 555 1.12 54.18 9.81
CA GLY A 555 0.09 53.86 10.79
C GLY A 555 0.66 53.30 12.09
N LYS A 556 -0.19 53.25 13.12
CA LYS A 556 0.11 52.67 14.43
C LYS A 556 -1.02 51.77 14.88
N TYR A 557 -0.65 50.66 15.53
CA TYR A 557 -1.61 49.69 16.06
C TYR A 557 -1.81 49.85 17.56
N TYR A 558 -3.04 49.65 17.98
CA TYR A 558 -3.47 49.63 19.36
C TYR A 558 -4.34 48.41 19.64
N SER A 559 -4.55 48.08 20.91
CA SER A 559 -5.50 47.05 21.30
C SER A 559 -6.27 47.41 22.58
N ILE A 560 -7.49 46.88 22.73
CA ILE A 560 -8.27 46.95 23.97
C ILE A 560 -8.96 45.61 24.21
N THR A 561 -8.95 45.12 25.45
CA THR A 561 -9.66 43.89 25.84
C THR A 561 -11.03 44.24 26.38
N ILE A 562 -12.07 43.66 25.78
CA ILE A 562 -13.47 43.91 26.11
C ILE A 562 -14.02 42.72 26.93
N PRO A 563 -14.46 42.93 28.18
CA PRO A 563 -15.19 41.92 28.95
C PRO A 563 -16.56 41.59 28.33
N SER A 564 -17.13 40.44 28.64
CA SER A 564 -18.49 40.07 28.22
C SER A 564 -19.56 41.01 28.77
N GLY A 565 -20.65 41.21 28.01
CA GLY A 565 -21.85 41.92 28.49
C GLY A 565 -21.78 43.45 28.40
N LYS A 566 -20.87 44.00 27.60
CA LYS A 566 -20.85 45.44 27.29
C LYS A 566 -21.88 45.76 26.21
N ALA A 567 -22.62 46.85 26.38
CA ALA A 567 -23.62 47.33 25.42
C ALA A 567 -22.99 48.17 24.31
N GLN A 568 -21.81 48.76 24.54
CA GLN A 568 -21.10 49.55 23.53
C GLN A 568 -19.58 49.54 23.74
N LEU A 569 -18.83 49.54 22.64
CA LEU A 569 -17.43 49.96 22.53
C LEU A 569 -17.38 51.22 21.65
N LYS A 570 -16.88 52.33 22.18
CA LYS A 570 -16.67 53.58 21.46
C LYS A 570 -15.18 53.86 21.31
N VAL A 571 -14.71 54.04 20.08
CA VAL A 571 -13.32 54.39 19.74
C VAL A 571 -13.30 55.80 19.16
N GLU A 572 -12.56 56.70 19.80
CA GLU A 572 -12.50 58.12 19.50
C GLU A 572 -11.06 58.50 19.15
N LEU A 573 -10.85 58.97 17.92
CA LEU A 573 -9.59 59.54 17.44
C LEU A 573 -9.77 61.06 17.31
N THR A 574 -8.80 61.80 17.84
CA THR A 574 -8.71 63.24 17.64
C THR A 574 -7.32 63.58 17.11
N GLY A 575 -7.26 64.16 15.91
CA GLY A 575 -6.02 64.49 15.21
C GLY A 575 -5.90 65.97 14.82
N PRO A 576 -4.80 66.35 14.15
CA PRO A 576 -4.53 67.74 13.79
C PRO A 576 -5.40 68.21 12.61
N SER A 577 -5.73 69.50 12.57
CA SER A 577 -6.42 70.11 11.43
C SER A 577 -5.57 70.04 10.16
N GLY A 578 -6.18 69.67 9.02
CA GLY A 578 -5.51 69.61 7.72
C GLY A 578 -4.79 68.30 7.39
N ALA A 579 -4.89 67.28 8.26
CA ALA A 579 -4.53 65.90 7.97
C ALA A 579 -5.78 65.02 7.83
N ASP A 580 -5.59 63.83 7.28
CA ASP A 580 -6.64 62.82 7.06
C ASP A 580 -6.18 61.48 7.65
N PHE A 581 -6.73 61.13 8.82
CA PHE A 581 -6.36 59.93 9.57
C PHE A 581 -7.59 59.02 9.71
N ASP A 582 -7.45 57.82 9.18
CA ASP A 582 -8.48 56.78 9.23
C ASP A 582 -8.34 55.91 10.49
N LEU A 583 -9.46 55.37 10.94
CA LEU A 583 -9.55 54.28 11.91
C LEU A 583 -10.01 52.99 11.26
N TYR A 584 -9.35 51.89 11.61
CA TYR A 584 -9.81 50.53 11.29
C TYR A 584 -9.80 49.68 12.56
N VAL A 585 -10.88 48.93 12.83
CA VAL A 585 -11.07 48.19 14.07
C VAL A 585 -11.47 46.74 13.76
N LYS A 586 -10.84 45.76 14.42
CA LYS A 586 -11.08 44.33 14.17
C LYS A 586 -10.91 43.46 15.41
N LEU A 587 -11.78 42.48 15.59
CA LEU A 587 -11.71 41.51 16.69
C LEU A 587 -10.64 40.44 16.42
N GLY A 588 -9.83 40.14 17.43
CA GLY A 588 -8.93 38.97 17.47
C GLY A 588 -7.64 39.06 16.64
N SER A 589 -7.54 39.99 15.69
CA SER A 589 -6.36 40.20 14.85
C SER A 589 -6.20 41.67 14.44
N THR A 590 -4.97 42.09 14.12
CA THR A 590 -4.69 43.44 13.61
C THR A 590 -5.45 43.70 12.29
N PRO A 591 -6.16 44.83 12.15
CA PRO A 591 -6.80 45.20 10.89
C PRO A 591 -5.79 45.64 9.82
N THR A 592 -6.22 45.63 8.57
CA THR A 592 -5.55 46.34 7.46
C THR A 592 -6.52 47.36 6.86
N THR A 593 -6.06 48.22 5.95
CA THR A 593 -6.93 49.12 5.18
C THR A 593 -7.95 48.38 4.28
N SER A 594 -7.76 47.07 4.08
CA SER A 594 -8.64 46.20 3.29
C SER A 594 -9.37 45.13 4.11
N THR A 595 -8.96 44.88 5.36
CA THR A 595 -9.54 43.83 6.22
C THR A 595 -9.79 44.36 7.63
N TYR A 596 -11.05 44.66 7.93
CA TYR A 596 -11.49 45.23 9.20
C TYR A 596 -12.93 44.83 9.51
N ASN A 597 -13.39 45.02 10.76
CA ASN A 597 -14.80 44.89 11.12
C ASN A 597 -15.53 46.23 11.04
N TYR A 598 -14.87 47.31 11.46
CA TYR A 598 -15.40 48.68 11.43
C TYR A 598 -14.32 49.65 10.98
N SER A 599 -14.74 50.75 10.35
CA SER A 599 -13.84 51.83 9.95
C SER A 599 -14.48 53.20 10.17
N GLY A 600 -13.62 54.21 10.30
CA GLY A 600 -13.95 55.63 10.25
C GLY A 600 -12.98 56.29 9.29
N THR A 601 -13.49 56.88 8.21
CA THR A 601 -12.72 57.36 7.06
C THR A 601 -13.27 58.68 6.53
N THR A 602 -13.65 59.58 7.42
CA THR A 602 -13.98 60.96 7.03
C THR A 602 -12.74 61.65 6.49
N SER A 603 -12.88 62.75 5.77
CA SER A 603 -11.74 63.51 5.24
C SER A 603 -11.02 64.35 6.32
N SER A 604 -11.02 63.90 7.57
CA SER A 604 -10.49 64.63 8.72
C SER A 604 -9.60 63.73 9.56
N ALA A 605 -8.68 64.31 10.34
CA ALA A 605 -7.84 63.52 11.24
C ALA A 605 -8.57 63.03 12.51
N SER A 606 -9.88 63.24 12.62
CA SER A 606 -10.68 62.88 13.80
C SER A 606 -11.81 61.95 13.39
N GLU A 607 -11.89 60.80 14.07
CA GLU A 607 -12.80 59.73 13.73
C GLU A 607 -13.52 59.22 14.98
N THR A 608 -14.73 58.72 14.82
CA THR A 608 -15.46 58.07 15.92
C THR A 608 -16.17 56.84 15.41
N ILE A 609 -15.89 55.70 16.03
CA ILE A 609 -16.55 54.42 15.76
C ILE A 609 -17.29 53.99 17.03
N SER A 610 -18.59 53.71 16.91
CA SER A 610 -19.41 53.15 17.98
C SER A 610 -19.92 51.76 17.59
N ILE A 611 -19.47 50.74 18.32
CA ILE A 611 -19.82 49.33 18.12
C ILE A 611 -20.83 48.96 19.20
N ALA A 612 -22.08 48.67 18.81
CA ALA A 612 -23.10 48.17 19.71
C ALA A 612 -22.86 46.69 20.02
N ASN A 613 -23.11 46.28 21.28
CA ASN A 613 -22.96 44.92 21.78
C ASN A 613 -21.64 44.25 21.34
N PRO A 614 -20.46 44.84 21.61
CA PRO A 614 -19.19 44.28 21.17
C PRO A 614 -18.98 42.88 21.77
N ALA A 615 -18.56 41.93 20.93
CA ALA A 615 -18.14 40.61 21.39
C ALA A 615 -16.97 40.72 22.38
N ALA A 616 -16.98 39.85 23.39
CA ALA A 616 -15.89 39.74 24.35
C ALA A 616 -14.59 39.31 23.65
N GLY A 617 -13.46 39.87 24.07
CA GLY A 617 -12.15 39.55 23.52
C GLY A 617 -11.30 40.78 23.22
N THR A 618 -10.14 40.55 22.61
CA THR A 618 -9.20 41.63 22.27
C THR A 618 -9.53 42.21 20.90
N TRP A 619 -9.89 43.49 20.90
CA TRP A 619 -10.09 44.29 19.69
C TRP A 619 -8.81 45.04 19.35
N TYR A 620 -8.40 44.98 18.10
CA TYR A 620 -7.25 45.70 17.57
C TYR A 620 -7.72 46.90 16.76
N ILE A 621 -7.00 48.01 16.89
CA ILE A 621 -7.31 49.31 16.29
C ILE A 621 -6.08 49.72 15.47
N TYR A 622 -6.28 50.18 14.24
CA TYR A 622 -5.24 50.71 13.37
C TYR A 622 -5.58 52.16 13.05
N VAL A 623 -4.68 53.07 13.45
CA VAL A 623 -4.73 54.49 13.09
C VAL A 623 -3.81 54.67 11.89
N TYR A 624 -4.37 55.06 10.75
CA TYR A 624 -3.67 55.14 9.46
C TYR A 624 -3.71 56.56 8.91
N SER A 625 -2.61 57.07 8.36
CA SER A 625 -2.59 58.35 7.67
C SER A 625 -2.91 58.16 6.20
N TYR A 626 -4.14 58.49 5.80
CA TYR A 626 -4.50 58.60 4.38
C TYR A 626 -3.80 59.80 3.74
N SER A 627 -3.70 60.91 4.48
CA SER A 627 -2.82 62.03 4.12
C SER A 627 -2.36 62.85 5.33
N GLY A 628 -1.22 63.53 5.21
CA GLY A 628 -0.70 64.43 6.25
C GLY A 628 0.17 63.75 7.32
N SER A 629 0.48 64.47 8.40
CA SER A 629 1.28 63.99 9.53
C SER A 629 0.91 64.74 10.81
N GLY A 630 1.30 64.22 11.98
CA GLY A 630 1.15 64.94 13.25
C GLY A 630 0.75 64.06 14.43
N ASN A 631 0.49 64.72 15.55
CA ASN A 631 0.12 64.08 16.81
C ASN A 631 -1.39 63.88 16.90
N PHE A 632 -1.81 62.75 17.46
CA PHE A 632 -3.21 62.43 17.68
C PHE A 632 -3.43 61.89 19.10
N THR A 633 -4.68 61.87 19.53
CA THR A 633 -5.15 61.20 20.74
C THR A 633 -6.13 60.11 20.36
N ILE A 634 -5.95 58.91 20.90
CA ILE A 634 -6.86 57.77 20.72
C ILE A 634 -7.42 57.35 22.09
N LYS A 635 -8.73 57.15 22.17
CA LYS A 635 -9.43 56.67 23.36
C LYS A 635 -10.40 55.58 22.95
N ALA A 636 -10.38 54.46 23.68
CA ALA A 636 -11.39 53.42 23.56
C ALA A 636 -12.13 53.31 24.90
N SER A 637 -13.46 53.27 24.87
CA SER A 637 -14.31 53.23 26.06
C SER A 637 -15.44 52.22 25.93
N THR A 638 -15.75 51.51 27.02
CA THR A 638 -16.87 50.56 27.10
C THR A 638 -18.01 51.08 27.97
N SER A 639 -19.24 50.74 27.61
CA SER A 639 -20.44 51.08 28.38
C SER A 639 -21.38 49.89 28.55
N THR A 640 -22.14 49.88 29.65
CA THR A 640 -23.25 48.94 29.89
C THR A 640 -24.59 49.45 29.36
N THR A 641 -24.62 50.64 28.76
CA THR A 641 -25.80 51.24 28.12
C THR A 641 -25.46 51.78 26.74
N THR A 642 -26.41 51.71 25.80
CA THR A 642 -26.24 52.24 24.44
C THR A 642 -26.55 53.74 24.42
N ASP A 643 -25.52 54.60 24.36
CA ASP A 643 -25.73 56.02 24.05
C ASP A 643 -26.15 56.14 22.58
N SER A 644 -27.39 56.56 22.37
CA SER A 644 -28.00 56.69 21.03
C SER A 644 -28.00 58.15 20.55
N GLY A 645 -27.41 59.07 21.31
CA GLY A 645 -27.06 60.45 20.95
C GLY A 645 -28.20 61.48 21.01
N GLN A 646 -27.87 62.73 20.69
CA GLN A 646 -28.81 63.87 20.67
C GLN A 646 -29.92 63.71 19.60
N LEU A 647 -31.13 64.17 19.93
CA LEU A 647 -32.24 64.37 18.99
C LEU A 647 -32.31 65.84 18.55
N SER A 648 -32.78 66.06 17.33
CA SER A 648 -33.07 67.37 16.77
C SER A 648 -34.58 67.59 16.72
N ASP A 649 -35.03 68.82 16.96
CA ASP A 649 -36.46 69.17 16.97
C ASP A 649 -37.14 68.80 15.64
N GLY A 650 -38.19 67.99 15.71
CA GLY A 650 -38.99 67.54 14.56
C GLY A 650 -38.35 66.43 13.70
N VAL A 651 -37.11 66.00 13.99
CA VAL A 651 -36.38 65.00 13.20
C VAL A 651 -36.49 63.63 13.87
N ALA A 652 -36.94 62.63 13.10
CA ALA A 652 -36.98 61.25 13.56
C ALA A 652 -35.57 60.62 13.52
N LYS A 653 -35.24 59.83 14.54
CA LYS A 653 -33.98 59.09 14.65
C LYS A 653 -34.27 57.61 14.88
N THR A 654 -33.50 56.75 14.26
CA THR A 654 -33.60 55.30 14.48
C THR A 654 -32.73 54.87 15.65
N GLY A 655 -33.20 53.87 16.39
CA GLY A 655 -32.45 53.16 17.42
C GLY A 655 -32.78 51.68 17.38
N SER A 656 -32.10 50.87 18.21
CA SER A 656 -32.39 49.45 18.33
C SER A 656 -32.16 48.95 19.76
N LEU A 657 -32.93 47.94 20.13
CA LEU A 657 -32.78 47.18 21.38
C LEU A 657 -32.60 45.72 21.02
N SER A 658 -31.53 45.10 21.49
CA SER A 658 -31.17 43.73 21.09
C SER A 658 -31.84 42.64 21.91
N ASP A 659 -32.46 42.98 23.05
CA ASP A 659 -33.09 42.01 23.94
C ASP A 659 -34.04 42.69 24.95
N THR A 660 -34.80 41.86 25.67
CA THR A 660 -35.64 42.26 26.81
C THR A 660 -34.79 42.87 27.93
N GLY A 661 -35.26 43.97 28.52
CA GLY A 661 -34.56 44.70 29.58
C GLY A 661 -33.50 45.70 29.09
N GLN A 662 -33.20 45.73 27.79
CA GLN A 662 -32.26 46.69 27.20
C GLN A 662 -32.81 48.12 27.23
N LYS A 663 -31.88 49.09 27.24
CA LYS A 663 -32.16 50.53 27.32
C LYS A 663 -31.37 51.27 26.25
N ALA A 664 -32.06 52.15 25.53
CA ALA A 664 -31.45 53.13 24.63
C ALA A 664 -31.71 54.53 25.17
N TYR A 665 -30.67 55.34 25.25
CA TYR A 665 -30.74 56.70 25.79
C TYR A 665 -30.54 57.75 24.70
N PHE A 666 -31.39 58.78 24.75
CA PHE A 666 -31.36 59.96 23.90
C PHE A 666 -31.47 61.22 24.76
N TYR A 667 -31.13 62.38 24.20
CA TYR A 667 -31.38 63.66 24.86
C TYR A 667 -31.72 64.77 23.86
N ILE A 668 -32.46 65.77 24.31
CA ILE A 668 -32.78 66.99 23.54
C ILE A 668 -32.79 68.21 24.45
N THR A 669 -32.25 69.33 23.99
CA THR A 669 -32.32 70.60 24.73
C THR A 669 -33.49 71.43 24.24
N ILE A 670 -34.41 71.76 25.14
CA ILE A 670 -35.63 72.52 24.85
C ILE A 670 -35.42 73.97 25.31
N PRO A 671 -35.60 74.98 24.44
CA PRO A 671 -35.53 76.39 24.82
C PRO A 671 -36.77 76.83 25.61
N SER A 672 -36.69 77.96 26.32
CA SER A 672 -37.83 78.52 27.07
C SER A 672 -38.98 78.95 26.17
N GLY A 673 -40.21 78.90 26.70
CA GLY A 673 -41.40 79.48 26.06
C GLY A 673 -42.11 78.59 25.05
N LYS A 674 -41.82 77.28 25.00
CA LYS A 674 -42.56 76.32 24.17
C LYS A 674 -43.92 76.00 24.80
N SER A 675 -44.97 75.91 23.98
CA SER A 675 -46.32 75.54 24.44
C SER A 675 -46.48 74.03 24.61
N GLN A 676 -45.73 73.22 23.85
CA GLN A 676 -45.77 71.76 23.93
C GLN A 676 -44.44 71.12 23.56
N PHE A 677 -44.12 70.01 24.22
CA PHE A 677 -43.05 69.08 23.86
C PHE A 677 -43.63 67.67 23.71
N LYS A 678 -43.52 67.10 22.52
CA LYS A 678 -44.06 65.78 22.17
C LYS A 678 -42.95 64.82 21.81
N ILE A 679 -43.03 63.58 22.32
CA ILE A 679 -42.13 62.49 22.02
C ILE A 679 -42.95 61.33 21.47
N GLU A 680 -42.56 60.82 20.31
CA GLU A 680 -43.24 59.77 19.59
C GLU A 680 -42.26 58.61 19.36
N LEU A 681 -42.67 57.40 19.75
CA LEU A 681 -41.92 56.17 19.54
C LEU A 681 -42.75 55.24 18.65
N THR A 682 -42.10 54.64 17.67
CA THR A 682 -42.68 53.58 16.84
C THR A 682 -41.66 52.47 16.67
N GLY A 683 -41.99 51.29 17.16
CA GLY A 683 -41.17 50.09 17.11
C GLY A 683 -41.88 48.91 16.42
N PRO A 684 -41.27 47.71 16.48
CA PRO A 684 -41.77 46.53 15.78
C PRO A 684 -43.09 46.00 16.34
N SER A 685 -43.91 45.36 15.48
CA SER A 685 -45.10 44.63 15.95
C SER A 685 -44.72 43.41 16.79
N GLY A 686 -45.55 43.09 17.79
CA GLY A 686 -45.31 41.95 18.70
C GLY A 686 -44.21 42.15 19.73
N THR A 687 -43.74 43.40 19.92
CA THR A 687 -42.79 43.80 20.96
C THR A 687 -43.41 44.86 21.85
N ASP A 688 -42.82 45.06 23.03
CA ASP A 688 -43.29 46.01 24.04
C ASP A 688 -42.16 46.93 24.48
N PHE A 689 -42.10 48.13 23.90
CA PHE A 689 -41.09 49.14 24.19
C PHE A 689 -41.72 50.36 24.87
N ASP A 690 -41.19 50.69 26.04
CA ASP A 690 -41.67 51.76 26.91
C ASP A 690 -40.85 53.05 26.73
N LEU A 691 -41.48 54.20 26.99
CA LEU A 691 -40.82 55.49 27.10
C LEU A 691 -40.74 55.98 28.55
N TYR A 692 -39.57 56.49 28.92
CA TYR A 692 -39.34 57.22 30.17
C TYR A 692 -38.57 58.50 29.90
N VAL A 693 -38.98 59.61 30.52
CA VAL A 693 -38.47 60.95 30.21
C VAL A 693 -38.20 61.70 31.51
N LYS A 694 -37.06 62.40 31.58
CA LYS A 694 -36.66 63.17 32.77
C LYS A 694 -35.86 64.43 32.40
N LEU A 695 -36.11 65.54 33.09
CA LEU A 695 -35.37 66.78 32.93
C LEU A 695 -34.05 66.73 33.73
N GLY A 696 -32.95 67.13 33.09
CA GLY A 696 -31.65 67.36 33.71
C GLY A 696 -30.84 66.11 34.09
N SER A 697 -31.42 64.91 34.01
CA SER A 697 -30.73 63.65 34.31
C SER A 697 -31.36 62.47 33.56
N THR A 698 -30.60 61.39 33.39
CA THR A 698 -31.09 60.17 32.71
C THR A 698 -32.22 59.50 33.50
N PRO A 699 -33.33 59.13 32.85
CA PRO A 699 -34.40 58.39 33.51
C PRO A 699 -34.05 56.92 33.76
N SER A 700 -34.78 56.29 34.67
CA SER A 700 -34.82 54.85 34.89
C SER A 700 -36.26 54.38 35.04
N THR A 701 -36.47 53.07 35.09
CA THR A 701 -37.82 52.49 35.30
C THR A 701 -38.42 52.83 36.67
N SER A 702 -37.61 53.30 37.63
CA SER A 702 -38.05 53.72 38.98
C SER A 702 -37.89 55.23 39.25
N SER A 703 -37.32 56.01 38.32
CA SER A 703 -37.12 57.46 38.47
C SER A 703 -37.24 58.15 37.12
N TYR A 704 -38.37 58.83 36.92
CA TYR A 704 -38.76 59.55 35.71
C TYR A 704 -39.69 60.72 36.07
N ASP A 705 -39.83 61.67 35.16
CA ASP A 705 -40.84 62.74 35.29
C ASP A 705 -42.11 62.36 34.50
N TYR A 706 -41.95 61.75 33.33
CA TYR A 706 -43.04 61.24 32.48
C TYR A 706 -42.71 59.85 31.97
N ARG A 707 -43.75 59.03 31.74
CA ARG A 707 -43.61 57.72 31.09
C ARG A 707 -44.83 57.37 30.24
N SER A 708 -44.64 56.45 29.29
CA SER A 708 -45.69 55.81 28.49
C SER A 708 -45.34 54.32 28.37
N ILE A 709 -46.25 53.46 28.81
CA ILE A 709 -46.02 52.03 29.06
C ILE A 709 -47.19 51.16 28.56
N GLY A 710 -47.49 51.22 27.27
CA GLY A 710 -48.51 50.39 26.64
C GLY A 710 -48.14 48.91 26.62
N SER A 711 -48.85 48.13 25.80
CA SER A 711 -48.54 46.72 25.57
C SER A 711 -47.94 46.50 24.18
N THR A 712 -47.42 47.56 23.57
CA THR A 712 -46.94 47.61 22.18
C THR A 712 -45.79 48.60 22.08
N SER A 713 -44.88 48.42 21.14
CA SER A 713 -43.81 49.40 20.86
C SER A 713 -44.25 50.71 20.17
N THR A 714 -45.50 51.16 20.33
CA THR A 714 -45.96 52.48 19.86
C THR A 714 -46.36 53.33 21.05
N GLU A 715 -45.51 54.30 21.40
CA GLU A 715 -45.67 55.12 22.60
C GLU A 715 -45.67 56.62 22.26
N THR A 716 -46.38 57.42 23.05
CA THR A 716 -46.39 58.87 22.88
C THR A 716 -46.48 59.58 24.22
N ILE A 717 -45.60 60.56 24.44
CA ILE A 717 -45.63 61.46 25.60
C ILE A 717 -45.83 62.89 25.10
N THR A 718 -46.79 63.60 25.68
CA THR A 718 -47.03 65.03 25.41
C THR A 718 -46.93 65.82 26.72
N ILE A 719 -46.01 66.78 26.77
CA ILE A 719 -45.78 67.66 27.90
C ILE A 719 -46.23 69.06 27.50
N ASN A 720 -47.26 69.58 28.16
CA ASN A 720 -47.75 70.95 27.94
C ASN A 720 -46.91 71.93 28.78
N SER A 721 -46.54 73.06 28.17
CA SER A 721 -45.70 74.09 28.79
C SER A 721 -44.40 73.54 29.43
N PRO A 722 -43.55 72.82 28.66
CA PRO A 722 -42.33 72.20 29.18
C PRO A 722 -41.34 73.25 29.73
N SER A 723 -40.66 72.92 30.83
CA SER A 723 -39.52 73.71 31.32
C SER A 723 -38.36 73.68 30.32
N ALA A 724 -37.65 74.80 30.22
CA ALA A 724 -36.40 74.88 29.45
C ALA A 724 -35.32 74.01 30.08
N GLY A 725 -34.46 73.40 29.25
CA GLY A 725 -33.34 72.57 29.69
C GLY A 725 -33.18 71.30 28.88
N THR A 726 -32.23 70.45 29.28
CA THR A 726 -31.95 69.18 28.60
C THR A 726 -32.83 68.08 29.17
N TRP A 727 -33.68 67.52 28.30
CA TRP A 727 -34.52 66.38 28.58
C TRP A 727 -33.85 65.11 28.10
N TYR A 728 -33.75 64.12 28.99
CA TYR A 728 -33.23 62.79 28.69
C TYR A 728 -34.39 61.83 28.50
N ILE A 729 -34.27 60.98 27.49
CA ILE A 729 -35.30 60.04 27.06
C ILE A 729 -34.68 58.64 27.06
N MET A 730 -35.35 57.69 27.70
CA MET A 730 -35.00 56.27 27.68
C MET A 730 -36.10 55.51 26.96
N VAL A 731 -35.71 54.73 25.96
CA VAL A 731 -36.52 53.67 25.39
C VAL A 731 -36.11 52.37 26.07
N TYR A 732 -37.06 51.67 26.69
CA TYR A 732 -36.83 50.45 27.44
C TYR A 732 -37.57 49.28 26.81
N SER A 733 -36.90 48.15 26.61
CA SER A 733 -37.57 46.93 26.13
C SER A 733 -38.21 46.21 27.32
N HIS A 734 -39.53 46.32 27.47
CA HIS A 734 -40.29 45.50 28.41
C HIS A 734 -40.36 44.05 27.92
N SER A 735 -40.53 43.85 26.60
CA SER A 735 -40.35 42.54 25.96
C SER A 735 -39.97 42.65 24.48
N GLY A 736 -39.14 41.71 24.04
CA GLY A 736 -38.73 41.58 22.64
C GLY A 736 -37.51 42.41 22.25
N SER A 737 -37.19 42.40 20.96
CA SER A 737 -36.04 43.10 20.39
C SER A 737 -36.36 43.63 18.99
N GLY A 738 -35.60 44.62 18.54
CA GLY A 738 -35.72 45.17 17.19
C GLY A 738 -35.41 46.66 17.10
N SER A 739 -35.55 47.19 15.89
CA SER A 739 -35.32 48.59 15.58
C SER A 739 -36.57 49.43 15.81
N PHE A 740 -36.39 50.63 16.34
CA PHE A 740 -37.46 51.60 16.56
C PHE A 740 -37.09 52.96 15.97
N THR A 741 -38.09 53.81 15.79
CA THR A 741 -37.95 55.22 15.42
C THR A 741 -38.46 56.08 16.56
N ILE A 742 -37.66 57.06 16.97
CA ILE A 742 -38.04 58.05 17.98
C ILE A 742 -37.98 59.46 17.38
N LYS A 743 -39.02 60.26 17.64
CA LYS A 743 -39.10 61.66 17.21
C LYS A 743 -39.49 62.54 18.39
N ALA A 744 -38.78 63.64 18.55
CA ALA A 744 -39.03 64.64 19.57
C ALA A 744 -39.36 65.97 18.87
N SER A 745 -40.49 66.59 19.19
CA SER A 745 -40.97 67.82 18.53
C SER A 745 -41.50 68.85 19.52
N THR A 746 -41.27 70.14 19.23
CA THR A 746 -41.80 71.27 20.02
C THR A 746 -42.74 72.14 19.20
N SER A 747 -43.73 72.75 19.86
CA SER A 747 -44.55 73.83 19.30
C SER A 747 -44.31 75.13 20.07
N SER A 748 -44.41 76.24 19.35
CA SER A 748 -44.49 77.60 19.91
C SER A 748 -45.93 77.94 20.23
#